data_AF-A0A152A5T9-F1
#
_entry.id   AF-A0A152A5T9-F1
#
_cell.length_a   1.000
_cell.length_b   1.000
_cell.length_c   1.000
_cell.angle_alpha   90.00
_cell.angle_beta   90.00
_cell.angle_gamma   90.00
#
_symmetry.space_group_name_H-M   'P 1'
#
loop_
_entity.id
_entity.type
_entity.pdbx_description
1 polymer ?
#
loop_
_entity_poly.entity_id
_entity_poly.type
_entity_poly.pdbx_seq_one_letter_code
_entity_poly.pdbx_strand_id
1 'polypeptide(L)'
;MLSKTFIIVFLFLIISGKFCNSTIQADGATLDKIPTAKQHSHEASEDSIDDEESFEYADSTESVIEGGEGLYGDGGDDTTDNLPRFCPSSFNLTMTGSNSAFGAIPRSLLYTPYLCGLNINNSLSYFVEGGKAVMKLLLDRQGCPNNCNNYDYRCAEASTSNDLGYGAYTFTVKPSQTPGVITSCYASNNLPGRLLSEVYFRFNSNSSMIYFGCYSERYQYQNQTSISFDANKFLTLTFNLTEFKISWYINGVLLGQYKQDWEQDSILPSPPLRMYTSIYNDPTLDHAISNKQLPAIAYIHSISYAAAPCTNKTIQPTQEPYHWTPNPLLFNKDRCTYSRPEFVFNDSFVKPWEDKSQTLIRITPEARKNGENGLAFDIKERTMIYFHSRKQFTIWKHKYLVFWINGGKIGGQQIVINMIGLNRTIVGNINLGNYIRGGIKKDEWKRVVLPLRSISYKTGTKYLVGFSFAETYSAYLGMVYVDDVHFSNGTVCLNREKSISYYESGRLKNGANGNYSTGVDFKSKQELYRSSSNSRSNTILWYVKKPNNMIMSFENGTLSTTEYDGLLISVMYIPNVEYQFPNGEASDDMHQTEQVEPRMLLNVQVNQIDYLPITLSNFLGGEFPNNKWVDLVIPWFDLSVNNNEEINAIILSTDNDQYQGKLHIGRINAIKFADRPLKKSSRLSNRSLRLIPSLLNIYIFIFIFIFNLFI
;
A
#
# COMPACT_ATOMS: atom_id res chain seq x y z
N MET A 1 41.00 -52.12 -43.34
CA MET A 1 41.39 -50.81 -42.76
C MET A 1 40.23 -50.33 -41.89
N LEU A 2 40.50 -50.14 -40.58
CA LEU A 2 39.89 -49.22 -39.59
C LEU A 2 38.44 -48.73 -39.82
N SER A 3 37.49 -48.68 -38.87
CA SER A 3 37.50 -48.77 -37.40
C SER A 3 36.04 -48.63 -36.88
N LYS A 4 35.67 -49.47 -35.89
CA LYS A 4 34.83 -49.25 -34.68
C LYS A 4 33.48 -48.51 -34.76
N THR A 5 32.33 -49.13 -34.43
CA THR A 5 31.74 -49.41 -33.08
C THR A 5 31.08 -48.20 -32.41
N PHE A 6 29.75 -48.21 -32.21
CA PHE A 6 29.06 -48.19 -30.89
C PHE A 6 27.53 -48.23 -31.07
N ILE A 7 26.88 -49.27 -30.52
CA ILE A 7 25.43 -49.38 -30.29
C ILE A 7 25.29 -49.56 -28.77
N ILE A 8 24.48 -48.73 -28.12
CA ILE A 8 24.12 -48.87 -26.70
C ILE A 8 22.78 -49.60 -26.61
N VAL A 9 22.76 -50.67 -25.83
CA VAL A 9 21.62 -51.55 -25.53
C VAL A 9 20.96 -51.10 -24.22
N PHE A 10 19.63 -51.10 -24.21
CA PHE A 10 18.73 -50.89 -23.07
C PHE A 10 18.97 -51.92 -21.94
N LEU A 11 18.96 -51.46 -20.68
CA LEU A 11 18.83 -52.33 -19.51
C LEU A 11 17.57 -51.94 -18.73
N PHE A 12 16.58 -52.83 -18.70
CA PHE A 12 15.44 -52.82 -17.78
C PHE A 12 15.90 -53.36 -16.42
N LEU A 13 15.55 -52.67 -15.33
CA LEU A 13 15.77 -53.16 -13.98
C LEU A 13 14.41 -53.34 -13.29
N ILE A 14 14.05 -54.61 -13.10
CA ILE A 14 12.95 -55.09 -12.28
C ILE A 14 13.42 -55.09 -10.82
N ILE A 15 12.72 -54.41 -9.92
CA ILE A 15 12.86 -54.64 -8.47
C ILE A 15 11.50 -55.05 -7.91
N SER A 16 11.48 -56.30 -7.48
CA SER A 16 10.50 -56.94 -6.62
C SER A 16 10.58 -56.43 -5.18
N GLY A 17 9.43 -56.17 -4.55
CA GLY A 17 9.31 -55.95 -3.11
C GLY A 17 7.91 -56.30 -2.60
N LYS A 18 7.78 -57.50 -2.02
CA LYS A 18 6.60 -57.98 -1.28
C LYS A 18 6.80 -57.74 0.23
N PHE A 19 5.66 -57.71 0.93
CA PHE A 19 5.41 -57.80 2.39
C PHE A 19 5.57 -56.53 3.25
N CYS A 20 4.45 -56.03 3.79
CA CYS A 20 4.01 -56.39 5.14
C CYS A 20 2.54 -56.02 5.38
N ASN A 21 1.77 -57.01 5.83
CA ASN A 21 0.45 -56.85 6.45
C ASN A 21 0.64 -56.34 7.89
N SER A 22 -0.14 -55.34 8.30
CA SER A 22 -0.59 -55.24 9.69
C SER A 22 -2.01 -54.71 9.74
N THR A 23 -2.90 -55.63 10.07
CA THR A 23 -4.30 -55.43 10.42
C THR A 23 -4.36 -54.72 11.77
N ILE A 24 -5.02 -53.56 11.85
CA ILE A 24 -5.59 -53.06 13.11
C ILE A 24 -7.09 -52.92 12.92
N GLN A 25 -7.78 -53.70 13.72
CA GLN A 25 -9.21 -53.82 13.86
C GLN A 25 -9.70 -52.64 14.73
N ALA A 26 -10.66 -51.86 14.24
CA ALA A 26 -11.44 -50.94 15.05
C ALA A 26 -12.89 -50.98 14.57
N ASP A 27 -13.77 -51.25 15.52
CA ASP A 27 -15.19 -51.53 15.35
C ASP A 27 -16.01 -50.31 14.91
N GLY A 28 -16.93 -50.56 13.98
CA GLY A 28 -18.35 -50.23 14.11
C GLY A 28 -18.80 -48.77 14.21
N ALA A 29 -19.18 -48.19 13.07
CA ALA A 29 -20.42 -47.40 12.97
C ALA A 29 -20.91 -47.35 11.51
N THR A 30 -22.08 -47.94 11.28
CA THR A 30 -22.88 -47.92 10.06
C THR A 30 -23.32 -46.51 9.68
N LEU A 31 -23.12 -46.12 8.42
CA LEU A 31 -23.79 -44.98 7.79
C LEU A 31 -24.03 -45.25 6.29
N ASP A 32 -25.18 -44.77 5.84
CA ASP A 32 -25.92 -45.19 4.66
C ASP A 32 -25.24 -44.93 3.30
N LYS A 33 -25.64 -45.76 2.35
CA LYS A 33 -25.23 -45.78 0.93
C LYS A 33 -25.65 -44.50 0.20
N ILE A 34 -24.68 -43.84 -0.43
CA ILE A 34 -24.88 -42.85 -1.52
C ILE A 34 -24.24 -43.45 -2.79
N PRO A 35 -24.89 -43.38 -3.97
CA PRO A 35 -24.42 -44.05 -5.17
C PRO A 35 -23.28 -43.30 -5.86
N THR A 36 -22.22 -44.03 -6.19
CA THR A 36 -21.06 -43.58 -6.97
C THR A 36 -21.40 -43.47 -8.46
N ALA A 37 -21.24 -42.26 -9.00
CA ALA A 37 -21.25 -42.02 -10.44
C ALA A 37 -19.91 -42.43 -11.05
N LYS A 38 -19.96 -43.18 -12.17
CA LYS A 38 -18.80 -43.58 -12.98
C LYS A 38 -18.18 -42.36 -13.66
N GLN A 39 -16.91 -42.08 -13.37
CA GLN A 39 -16.06 -41.20 -14.17
C GLN A 39 -15.51 -41.97 -15.39
N HIS A 40 -15.81 -41.46 -16.59
CA HIS A 40 -15.13 -41.83 -17.83
C HIS A 40 -13.87 -40.96 -17.96
N SER A 41 -12.69 -41.58 -17.93
CA SER A 41 -11.42 -40.93 -18.28
C SER A 41 -11.26 -40.91 -19.80
N HIS A 42 -11.24 -39.72 -20.39
CA HIS A 42 -10.76 -39.50 -21.75
C HIS A 42 -9.30 -38.99 -21.68
N GLU A 43 -8.37 -39.77 -22.23
CA GLU A 43 -7.01 -39.33 -22.53
C GLU A 43 -7.04 -38.23 -23.59
N ALA A 44 -6.49 -37.06 -23.28
CA ALA A 44 -6.16 -36.02 -24.25
C ALA A 44 -4.66 -36.00 -24.46
N SER A 45 -4.24 -36.21 -25.70
CA SER A 45 -2.86 -36.17 -26.18
C SER A 45 -2.33 -34.73 -26.18
N GLU A 46 -1.22 -34.49 -25.47
CA GLU A 46 -0.43 -33.26 -25.54
C GLU A 46 0.48 -33.27 -26.78
N ASP A 47 0.22 -32.38 -27.74
CA ASP A 47 1.20 -31.98 -28.76
C ASP A 47 1.87 -30.68 -28.30
N SER A 48 3.13 -30.80 -27.88
CA SER A 48 4.02 -29.68 -27.56
C SER A 48 4.76 -29.24 -28.83
N ILE A 49 4.49 -28.03 -29.33
CA ILE A 49 5.33 -27.35 -30.32
C ILE A 49 6.13 -26.28 -29.57
N ASP A 50 7.41 -26.55 -29.33
CA ASP A 50 8.39 -25.60 -28.84
C ASP A 50 9.01 -24.84 -30.03
N ASP A 51 8.70 -23.54 -30.15
CA ASP A 51 9.50 -22.60 -30.94
C ASP A 51 9.99 -21.46 -30.02
N GLU A 52 11.24 -21.57 -29.58
CA GLU A 52 11.98 -20.52 -28.88
C GLU A 52 12.60 -19.54 -29.89
N GLU A 53 12.12 -18.29 -29.93
CA GLU A 53 12.91 -17.16 -30.44
C GLU A 53 13.19 -16.17 -29.31
N SER A 54 14.48 -15.91 -29.09
CA SER A 54 15.02 -14.88 -28.20
C SER A 54 14.79 -13.49 -28.81
N PHE A 55 14.12 -12.60 -28.06
CA PHE A 55 13.89 -11.21 -28.48
C PHE A 55 14.81 -10.24 -27.74
N GLU A 56 15.66 -9.54 -28.50
CA GLU A 56 16.26 -8.26 -28.10
C GLU A 56 15.20 -7.15 -28.14
N TYR A 57 15.14 -6.32 -27.10
CA TYR A 57 14.25 -5.16 -27.01
C TYR A 57 14.97 -3.94 -27.59
N ALA A 58 14.50 -3.44 -28.73
CA ALA A 58 14.94 -2.15 -29.26
C ALA A 58 14.26 -1.01 -28.47
N ASP A 59 15.08 -0.14 -27.91
CA ASP A 59 14.72 1.07 -27.19
C ASP A 59 14.25 2.13 -28.20
N SER A 60 12.97 2.50 -28.18
CA SER A 60 12.45 3.54 -29.06
C SER A 60 12.60 4.89 -28.38
N THR A 61 13.60 5.65 -28.80
CA THR A 61 13.75 7.07 -28.49
C THR A 61 12.67 7.88 -29.22
N GLU A 62 11.81 8.56 -28.46
CA GLU A 62 10.88 9.56 -28.99
C GLU A 62 11.68 10.78 -29.46
N SER A 63 11.60 11.08 -30.75
CA SER A 63 12.10 12.32 -31.34
C SER A 63 10.98 13.36 -31.32
N VAL A 64 11.26 14.50 -30.69
CA VAL A 64 10.43 15.69 -30.70
C VAL A 64 10.65 16.39 -32.05
N ILE A 65 9.58 16.55 -32.83
CA ILE A 65 9.58 17.37 -34.04
C ILE A 65 9.20 18.80 -33.63
N GLU A 66 10.15 19.72 -33.80
CA GLU A 66 9.88 21.17 -33.82
C GLU A 66 9.29 21.58 -35.17
N GLY A 67 8.33 22.51 -35.16
CA GLY A 67 7.99 23.33 -36.31
C GLY A 67 6.49 23.53 -36.51
N GLY A 68 6.02 24.77 -36.31
CA GLY A 68 4.69 25.20 -36.76
C GLY A 68 4.20 26.48 -36.10
N GLU A 69 4.73 27.62 -36.53
CA GLU A 69 4.19 28.95 -36.23
C GLU A 69 2.73 29.07 -36.70
N GLY A 70 1.88 29.65 -35.86
CA GLY A 70 0.47 29.88 -36.15
C GLY A 70 -0.14 30.89 -35.19
N LEU A 71 0.00 32.17 -35.53
CA LEU A 71 -0.67 33.33 -34.94
C LEU A 71 -2.18 33.14 -34.89
N TYR A 72 -2.79 33.21 -33.70
CA TYR A 72 -4.08 33.89 -33.47
C TYR A 72 -4.23 34.10 -31.96
N GLY A 73 -4.32 35.35 -31.55
CA GLY A 73 -4.61 35.71 -30.16
C GLY A 73 -6.09 35.54 -29.84
N ASP A 74 -6.37 35.17 -28.60
CA ASP A 74 -7.50 35.73 -27.88
C ASP A 74 -7.21 35.71 -26.38
N GLY A 75 -7.56 36.80 -25.72
CA GLY A 75 -7.27 37.06 -24.32
C GLY A 75 -8.20 36.25 -23.43
N GLY A 76 -7.62 35.42 -22.57
CA GLY A 76 -8.30 34.75 -21.47
C GLY A 76 -7.40 34.81 -20.25
N ASP A 77 -7.66 35.78 -19.40
CA ASP A 77 -7.14 35.90 -18.04
C ASP A 77 -7.60 34.68 -17.23
N ASP A 78 -6.74 33.66 -17.12
CA ASP A 78 -6.95 32.49 -16.27
C ASP A 78 -5.77 32.37 -15.31
N THR A 79 -5.81 33.18 -14.26
CA THR A 79 -4.99 33.00 -13.06
C THR A 79 -5.48 31.74 -12.31
N THR A 80 -5.20 30.56 -12.84
CA THR A 80 -5.33 29.31 -12.07
C THR A 80 -4.11 29.14 -11.18
N ASP A 81 -4.39 29.03 -9.89
CA ASP A 81 -3.46 28.86 -8.78
C ASP A 81 -2.39 27.79 -9.03
N ASN A 82 -1.22 28.22 -9.51
CA ASN A 82 0.04 27.50 -9.32
C ASN A 82 0.46 27.65 -7.85
N LEU A 83 -0.21 26.94 -6.93
CA LEU A 83 0.33 26.80 -5.58
C LEU A 83 1.68 26.06 -5.66
N PRO A 84 2.80 26.69 -5.30
CA PRO A 84 4.12 26.09 -5.41
C PRO A 84 4.17 24.86 -4.50
N ARG A 85 4.49 23.69 -5.10
CA ARG A 85 4.64 22.44 -4.34
C ARG A 85 5.78 22.56 -3.35
N PHE A 86 5.46 22.33 -2.08
CA PHE A 86 6.41 22.48 -0.99
C PHE A 86 7.26 21.20 -0.81
N CYS A 87 8.39 21.14 -1.52
CA CYS A 87 9.39 20.07 -1.38
C CYS A 87 10.69 20.64 -0.76
N PRO A 88 10.76 20.77 0.57
CA PRO A 88 11.92 21.36 1.23
C PRO A 88 13.13 20.43 1.16
N SER A 89 14.30 21.01 0.94
CA SER A 89 15.57 20.28 0.96
C SER A 89 15.91 19.79 2.36
N SER A 90 16.51 18.59 2.44
CA SER A 90 17.13 18.10 3.67
C SER A 90 18.23 19.04 4.14
N PHE A 91 18.42 19.18 5.45
CA PHE A 91 19.51 19.95 6.04
C PHE A 91 20.02 19.33 7.33
N ASN A 92 21.23 19.72 7.74
CA ASN A 92 21.80 19.42 9.03
C ASN A 92 22.51 20.67 9.57
N LEU A 93 22.02 21.20 10.68
CA LEU A 93 22.52 22.43 11.32
C LEU A 93 23.17 22.08 12.65
N THR A 94 24.49 22.29 12.75
CA THR A 94 25.22 22.30 14.02
C THR A 94 25.22 23.71 14.59
N MET A 95 25.02 23.89 15.90
CA MET A 95 24.86 25.20 16.54
C MET A 95 26.19 25.95 16.75
N THR A 96 26.89 26.26 15.65
CA THR A 96 28.13 27.05 15.62
C THR A 96 27.85 28.54 15.43
N GLY A 97 28.10 29.37 16.44
CA GLY A 97 27.96 30.84 16.34
C GLY A 97 26.52 31.33 16.17
N SER A 98 26.34 32.57 15.70
CA SER A 98 25.03 33.17 15.39
C SER A 98 24.47 32.60 14.08
N ASN A 99 23.98 31.36 14.11
CA ASN A 99 23.40 30.73 12.93
C ASN A 99 22.06 31.38 12.56
N SER A 100 21.99 32.06 11.41
CA SER A 100 20.80 32.74 10.92
C SER A 100 19.64 31.81 10.56
N ALA A 101 19.89 30.51 10.36
CA ALA A 101 18.88 29.53 9.98
C ALA A 101 18.05 28.99 11.17
N PHE A 102 18.52 29.18 12.40
CA PHE A 102 17.83 28.75 13.62
C PHE A 102 17.91 29.85 14.68
N GLY A 103 16.89 30.71 14.70
CA GLY A 103 16.89 31.99 15.41
C GLY A 103 15.97 32.01 16.62
N ALA A 104 16.28 32.90 17.56
CA ALA A 104 15.46 33.15 18.73
C ALA A 104 14.10 33.77 18.34
N ILE A 105 13.03 33.37 19.04
CA ILE A 105 11.70 33.93 18.86
C ILE A 105 11.47 35.08 19.85
N PRO A 106 11.19 36.30 19.37
CA PRO A 106 11.14 37.48 20.23
C PRO A 106 9.83 37.66 21.00
N ARG A 107 8.76 36.99 20.57
CA ARG A 107 7.41 37.07 21.15
C ARG A 107 6.67 35.76 20.91
N SER A 108 5.86 35.37 21.88
CA SER A 108 5.01 34.18 21.77
C SER A 108 4.02 34.35 20.62
N LEU A 109 3.95 33.32 19.77
CA LEU A 109 2.95 33.21 18.71
C LEU A 109 1.65 32.66 19.34
N LEU A 110 0.85 33.57 19.90
CA LEU A 110 -0.60 33.50 20.18
C LEU A 110 -1.20 32.30 20.95
N TYR A 111 -0.44 31.28 21.36
CA TYR A 111 -0.99 30.12 22.07
C TYR A 111 0.04 29.40 22.94
N THR A 112 0.85 30.13 23.70
CA THR A 112 1.88 29.48 24.52
C THR A 112 1.36 29.12 25.91
N PRO A 113 1.51 27.86 26.37
CA PRO A 113 1.27 27.46 27.76
C PRO A 113 2.35 28.00 28.73
N TYR A 114 3.15 28.98 28.30
CA TYR A 114 4.28 29.50 29.04
C TYR A 114 3.80 30.53 30.07
N LEU A 115 4.13 30.33 31.34
CA LEU A 115 3.97 31.35 32.39
C LEU A 115 5.25 32.21 32.51
N CYS A 116 5.96 32.41 31.39
CA CYS A 116 7.23 33.11 31.33
C CYS A 116 7.29 34.03 30.09
N GLY A 117 8.02 35.14 30.20
CA GLY A 117 8.24 36.08 29.12
C GLY A 117 9.37 35.65 28.19
N LEU A 118 9.07 35.43 26.91
CA LEU A 118 10.11 35.22 25.90
C LEU A 118 10.97 36.47 25.77
N ASN A 119 12.29 36.30 25.86
CA ASN A 119 13.26 37.38 25.74
C ASN A 119 14.44 36.93 24.86
N ILE A 120 14.67 37.64 23.76
CA ILE A 120 15.79 37.40 22.85
C ILE A 120 17.14 37.78 23.47
N ASN A 121 17.14 38.81 24.31
CA ASN A 121 18.34 39.38 24.89
C ASN A 121 18.71 38.59 26.14
N ASN A 122 19.83 37.86 26.07
CA ASN A 122 20.43 37.05 27.14
C ASN A 122 19.77 35.71 27.46
N SER A 123 18.57 35.38 26.94
CA SER A 123 17.99 34.04 27.17
C SER A 123 18.51 32.98 26.19
N LEU A 124 19.17 33.40 25.10
CA LEU A 124 19.79 32.52 24.11
C LEU A 124 21.25 32.93 23.88
N SER A 125 22.15 31.96 23.90
CA SER A 125 23.60 32.20 23.67
C SER A 125 24.24 30.99 23.00
N TYR A 126 25.38 31.19 22.34
CA TYR A 126 26.10 30.11 21.65
C TYR A 126 27.52 29.99 22.21
N PHE A 127 27.97 28.77 22.51
CA PHE A 127 29.33 28.49 22.98
C PHE A 127 29.70 27.01 22.78
N VAL A 128 30.82 26.58 23.35
CA VAL A 128 31.30 25.19 23.29
C VAL A 128 31.13 24.51 24.64
N GLU A 129 30.37 23.42 24.67
CA GLU A 129 30.12 22.59 25.86
C GLU A 129 30.65 21.18 25.58
N GLY A 130 31.62 20.70 26.36
CA GLY A 130 32.19 19.36 26.18
C GLY A 130 32.76 19.12 24.77
N GLY A 131 33.38 20.14 24.17
CA GLY A 131 33.94 20.08 22.81
C GLY A 131 32.91 20.18 21.68
N LYS A 132 31.62 20.37 21.99
CA LYS A 132 30.54 20.52 21.01
C LYS A 132 30.05 21.95 20.96
N ALA A 133 29.88 22.50 19.76
CA ALA A 133 29.19 23.78 19.58
C ALA A 133 27.71 23.62 19.95
N VAL A 134 27.22 24.50 20.81
CA VAL A 134 25.88 24.41 21.39
C VAL A 134 25.19 25.77 21.43
N MET A 135 23.88 25.74 21.26
CA MET A 135 22.97 26.80 21.61
C MET A 135 22.44 26.56 23.02
N LYS A 136 22.64 27.50 23.93
CA LYS A 136 22.13 27.48 25.30
C LYS A 136 20.80 28.22 25.35
N LEU A 137 19.79 27.54 25.86
CA LEU A 137 18.49 28.11 26.23
C LEU A 137 18.48 28.33 27.75
N LEU A 138 18.05 29.52 28.17
CA LEU A 138 18.07 29.96 29.56
C LEU A 138 16.65 30.26 30.04
N LEU A 139 16.33 29.76 31.24
CA LEU A 139 15.22 30.23 32.04
C LEU A 139 15.73 30.79 33.36
N ASP A 140 15.35 32.02 33.68
CA ASP A 140 15.65 32.64 34.97
C ASP A 140 14.65 33.72 35.36
N ARG A 141 14.96 34.46 36.42
CA ARG A 141 14.13 35.54 36.98
C ARG A 141 14.80 36.92 36.91
N GLN A 142 15.99 37.02 36.31
CA GLN A 142 16.78 38.24 36.40
C GLN A 142 16.15 39.37 35.59
N GLY A 143 15.76 40.44 36.28
CA GLY A 143 15.10 41.60 35.68
C GLY A 143 13.60 41.40 35.43
N CYS A 144 13.02 40.27 35.81
CA CYS A 144 11.57 40.05 35.82
C CYS A 144 10.94 40.71 37.07
N PRO A 145 9.68 41.19 37.00
CA PRO A 145 8.78 41.13 35.85
C PRO A 145 9.03 42.20 34.77
N ASN A 146 9.76 43.26 35.10
CA ASN A 146 9.92 44.46 34.27
C ASN A 146 10.48 44.17 32.86
N ASN A 147 11.41 43.23 32.73
CA ASN A 147 12.05 42.84 31.46
C ASN A 147 11.47 41.54 30.87
N CYS A 148 10.36 41.06 31.41
CA CYS A 148 9.81 39.73 31.13
C CYS A 148 8.33 39.78 30.79
N ASN A 149 7.85 40.88 30.18
CA ASN A 149 6.45 41.08 29.80
C ASN A 149 5.47 40.83 30.97
N ASN A 150 5.83 41.28 32.16
CA ASN A 150 5.08 41.09 33.41
C ASN A 150 5.01 39.66 33.96
N TYR A 151 5.78 38.71 33.41
CA TYR A 151 5.91 37.36 33.96
C TYR A 151 7.00 37.27 35.02
N ASP A 152 6.87 36.30 35.93
CA ASP A 152 7.86 36.02 36.98
C ASP A 152 9.20 35.49 36.45
N TYR A 153 9.20 34.92 35.25
CA TYR A 153 10.36 34.31 34.63
C TYR A 153 10.55 34.83 33.22
N ARG A 154 11.81 34.82 32.76
CA ARG A 154 12.14 34.87 31.33
C ARG A 154 12.44 33.47 30.82
N CYS A 155 12.03 33.18 29.60
CA CYS A 155 12.31 31.94 28.91
C CYS A 155 12.91 32.17 27.52
N ALA A 156 13.31 31.07 26.89
CA ALA A 156 13.89 31.06 25.56
C ALA A 156 13.18 30.05 24.66
N GLU A 157 12.98 30.45 23.42
CA GLU A 157 12.48 29.63 22.33
C GLU A 157 13.23 30.00 21.05
N ALA A 158 13.52 29.01 20.22
CA ALA A 158 14.16 29.19 18.92
C ALA A 158 13.54 28.29 17.86
N SER A 159 13.56 28.73 16.61
CA SER A 159 12.94 28.02 15.48
C SER A 159 13.75 28.08 14.18
N THR A 160 13.47 27.13 13.28
CA THR A 160 13.94 27.23 11.89
C THR A 160 13.24 28.37 11.16
N SER A 161 13.93 29.00 10.21
CA SER A 161 13.33 29.97 9.29
C SER A 161 12.46 29.31 8.20
N ASN A 162 12.80 28.06 7.86
CA ASN A 162 12.19 27.34 6.75
C ASN A 162 11.00 26.52 7.23
N ASP A 163 9.95 26.56 6.43
CA ASP A 163 8.86 25.58 6.47
C ASP A 163 9.40 24.20 6.02
N LEU A 164 8.82 23.12 6.53
CA LEU A 164 9.29 21.75 6.36
C LEU A 164 8.12 20.81 6.03
N GLY A 165 8.46 19.69 5.39
CA GLY A 165 7.53 18.74 4.79
C GLY A 165 7.44 17.45 5.59
N TYR A 166 6.91 16.40 4.97
CA TYR A 166 7.05 15.05 5.51
C TYR A 166 8.52 14.63 5.52
N GLY A 167 8.96 13.91 6.55
CA GLY A 167 10.37 13.55 6.70
C GLY A 167 10.74 13.17 8.13
N ALA A 168 12.04 13.02 8.36
CA ALA A 168 12.62 12.78 9.67
C ALA A 168 13.12 14.09 10.27
N TYR A 169 12.63 14.41 11.47
CA TYR A 169 12.95 15.60 12.24
C TYR A 169 13.81 15.20 13.43
N THR A 170 15.06 15.66 13.49
CA THR A 170 16.04 15.22 14.49
C THR A 170 16.61 16.37 15.30
N PHE A 171 16.70 16.20 16.62
CA PHE A 171 17.26 17.14 17.58
C PHE A 171 18.34 16.44 18.39
N THR A 172 19.46 17.10 18.66
CA THR A 172 20.46 16.62 19.62
C THR A 172 20.50 17.57 20.82
N VAL A 173 19.92 17.14 21.93
CA VAL A 173 19.61 17.99 23.09
C VAL A 173 20.16 17.42 24.39
N LYS A 174 20.62 18.29 25.29
CA LYS A 174 20.84 18.01 26.71
C LYS A 174 19.78 18.80 27.51
N PRO A 175 18.70 18.16 28.00
CA PRO A 175 17.58 18.85 28.64
C PRO A 175 17.96 19.41 30.01
N SER A 176 17.18 20.36 30.50
CA SER A 176 17.36 20.88 31.85
C SER A 176 17.15 19.81 32.92
N GLN A 177 17.82 19.99 34.07
CA GLN A 177 17.67 19.13 35.24
C GLN A 177 16.98 19.85 36.41
N THR A 178 16.66 21.13 36.24
CA THR A 178 16.06 21.96 37.29
C THR A 178 14.60 21.56 37.53
N PRO A 179 14.21 21.15 38.75
CA PRO A 179 12.81 20.83 39.06
C PRO A 179 11.81 21.92 38.64
N GLY A 180 10.73 21.50 37.99
CA GLY A 180 9.67 22.40 37.51
C GLY A 180 9.98 23.14 36.22
N VAL A 181 10.96 22.65 35.45
CA VAL A 181 11.33 23.19 34.14
C VAL A 181 11.04 22.16 33.05
N ILE A 182 10.44 22.62 31.96
CA ILE A 182 10.21 21.82 30.76
C ILE A 182 11.21 22.23 29.69
N THR A 183 11.92 21.23 29.13
CA THR A 183 12.63 21.39 27.85
C THR A 183 11.80 20.73 26.75
N SER A 184 11.53 21.44 25.65
CA SER A 184 10.76 20.91 24.52
C SER A 184 11.52 20.98 23.20
N CYS A 185 11.34 19.95 22.37
CA CYS A 185 11.79 19.86 20.98
C CYS A 185 10.59 19.42 20.14
N TYR A 186 10.15 20.23 19.17
CA TYR A 186 8.90 19.99 18.45
C TYR A 186 8.94 20.55 17.04
N ALA A 187 8.00 20.13 16.19
CA ALA A 187 7.71 20.83 14.94
C ALA A 187 6.25 21.26 14.90
N SER A 188 5.99 22.49 14.46
CA SER A 188 4.64 23.07 14.46
C SER A 188 4.40 24.03 13.30
N ASN A 189 3.14 24.17 12.90
CA ASN A 189 2.67 25.20 11.97
C ASN A 189 2.12 26.45 12.70
N ASN A 190 2.38 26.59 14.01
CA ASN A 190 1.86 27.65 14.88
C ASN A 190 2.24 29.05 14.35
N LEU A 191 1.42 29.54 13.43
CA LEU A 191 1.43 30.87 12.85
C LEU A 191 0.12 31.55 13.25
N PRO A 192 0.13 32.88 13.48
CA PRO A 192 -1.07 33.64 13.79
C PRO A 192 -2.22 33.32 12.82
N GLY A 193 -3.36 32.85 13.36
CA GLY A 193 -4.57 32.57 12.58
C GLY A 193 -4.68 31.18 11.94
N ARG A 194 -3.77 30.24 12.24
CA ARG A 194 -3.87 28.83 11.79
C ARG A 194 -4.29 27.88 12.91
N LEU A 195 -4.98 26.80 12.56
CA LEU A 195 -5.26 25.70 13.48
C LEU A 195 -3.95 24.99 13.83
N LEU A 196 -3.73 24.78 15.13
CA LEU A 196 -2.45 24.30 15.65
C LEU A 196 -2.24 22.82 15.28
N SER A 197 -1.11 22.55 14.64
CA SER A 197 -0.56 21.21 14.45
C SER A 197 0.84 21.18 15.04
N GLU A 198 1.14 20.17 15.85
CA GLU A 198 2.41 20.01 16.55
C GLU A 198 2.79 18.53 16.67
N VAL A 199 4.08 18.22 16.55
CA VAL A 199 4.68 16.93 16.96
C VAL A 199 5.81 17.23 17.93
N TYR A 200 5.84 16.62 19.11
CA TYR A 200 6.75 17.05 20.19
C TYR A 200 7.42 15.92 20.97
N PHE A 201 8.55 16.31 21.59
CA PHE A 201 9.16 15.73 22.78
C PHE A 201 9.19 16.80 23.89
N ARG A 202 8.87 16.42 25.13
CA ARG A 202 8.92 17.28 26.32
C ARG A 202 9.56 16.52 27.48
N PHE A 203 10.52 17.15 28.14
CA PHE A 203 11.21 16.62 29.32
C PHE A 203 10.75 17.39 30.54
N ASN A 204 10.18 16.69 31.53
CA ASN A 204 9.92 17.28 32.83
C ASN A 204 11.15 17.06 33.72
N SER A 205 11.91 18.13 33.92
CA SER A 205 13.15 18.14 34.67
C SER A 205 12.83 17.86 36.14
N ASN A 206 13.29 16.72 36.67
CA ASN A 206 13.02 16.05 37.98
C ASN A 206 12.46 14.63 37.80
N SER A 207 12.03 14.27 36.59
CA SER A 207 11.58 12.92 36.26
C SER A 207 12.51 12.31 35.20
N SER A 208 12.77 11.01 35.29
CA SER A 208 13.33 10.23 34.17
C SER A 208 12.30 10.04 33.04
N MET A 209 11.21 10.83 33.04
CA MET A 209 10.10 10.70 32.10
C MET A 209 10.28 11.65 30.92
N ILE A 210 10.10 11.10 29.72
CA ILE A 210 9.88 11.89 28.52
C ILE A 210 8.40 11.78 28.13
N TYR A 211 7.82 12.91 27.73
CA TYR A 211 6.52 12.97 27.07
C TYR A 211 6.74 13.14 25.58
N PHE A 212 6.00 12.41 24.77
CA PHE A 212 6.01 12.56 23.33
C PHE A 212 4.61 12.42 22.77
N GLY A 213 4.35 13.11 21.67
CA GLY A 213 2.99 13.17 21.16
C GLY A 213 2.84 14.09 19.97
N CYS A 214 1.59 14.28 19.58
CA CYS A 214 1.20 15.25 18.57
C CYS A 214 -0.16 15.87 18.90
N TYR A 215 -0.35 17.09 18.44
CA TYR A 215 -1.61 17.81 18.46
C TYR A 215 -1.99 18.18 17.03
N SER A 216 -3.26 18.12 16.67
CA SER A 216 -3.75 18.59 15.39
C SER A 216 -5.22 18.94 15.45
N GLU A 217 -5.55 20.22 15.26
CA GLU A 217 -6.90 20.79 15.29
C GLU A 217 -7.72 20.42 16.54
N ARG A 218 -8.32 19.22 16.57
CA ARG A 218 -9.17 18.70 17.64
C ARG A 218 -8.63 17.45 18.31
N TYR A 219 -7.50 16.93 17.85
CA TYR A 219 -6.96 15.66 18.30
C TYR A 219 -5.63 15.84 19.02
N GLN A 220 -5.46 15.10 20.12
CA GLN A 220 -4.22 15.03 20.87
C GLN A 220 -3.87 13.56 21.11
N TYR A 221 -2.67 13.18 20.67
CA TYR A 221 -2.04 11.94 21.07
C TYR A 221 -0.87 12.28 21.98
N GLN A 222 -0.83 11.67 23.17
CA GLN A 222 0.27 11.82 24.10
C GLN A 222 0.59 10.49 24.75
N ASN A 223 1.87 10.19 24.86
CA ASN A 223 2.37 9.07 25.64
C ASN A 223 3.58 9.52 26.48
N GLN A 224 3.93 8.74 27.49
CA GLN A 224 5.05 9.01 28.37
C GLN A 224 5.82 7.72 28.64
N THR A 225 7.13 7.83 28.82
CA THR A 225 7.96 6.68 29.16
C THR A 225 9.12 7.06 30.06
N SER A 226 9.44 6.19 31.02
CA SER A 226 10.64 6.31 31.85
C SER A 226 11.83 5.83 31.04
N ILE A 227 12.86 6.64 30.94
CA ILE A 227 14.08 6.29 30.22
C ILE A 227 15.26 6.40 31.16
N SER A 228 16.07 5.33 31.20
CA SER A 228 17.36 5.31 31.89
C SER A 228 18.44 6.02 31.06
N PHE A 229 18.32 7.33 30.85
CA PHE A 229 19.39 8.12 30.26
C PHE A 229 20.11 8.99 31.30
N ASP A 230 21.41 9.16 31.10
CA ASP A 230 22.19 10.14 31.84
C ASP A 230 21.84 11.53 31.29
N ALA A 231 21.12 12.28 32.09
CA ALA A 231 20.58 13.57 31.72
C ALA A 231 21.66 14.66 31.57
N ASN A 232 22.92 14.34 31.93
CA ASN A 232 24.10 15.14 31.63
C ASN A 232 24.66 14.90 30.22
N LYS A 233 24.14 13.94 29.47
CA LYS A 233 24.58 13.61 28.11
C LYS A 233 23.59 14.15 27.06
N PHE A 234 24.11 14.34 25.86
CA PHE A 234 23.28 14.66 24.70
C PHE A 234 22.47 13.45 24.26
N LEU A 235 21.19 13.67 24.04
CA LEU A 235 20.23 12.72 23.50
C LEU A 235 19.92 13.09 22.05
N THR A 236 19.76 12.09 21.20
CA THR A 236 19.27 12.28 19.83
C THR A 236 17.79 11.91 19.79
N LEU A 237 16.93 12.89 19.53
CA LEU A 237 15.49 12.72 19.43
C LEU A 237 15.11 12.80 17.98
N THR A 238 14.40 11.81 17.48
CA THR A 238 13.92 11.81 16.09
C THR A 238 12.43 11.51 16.07
N PHE A 239 11.64 12.28 15.35
CA PHE A 239 10.35 11.80 14.90
C PHE A 239 10.28 11.73 13.37
N ASN A 240 9.77 10.61 12.87
CA ASN A 240 9.51 10.40 11.45
C ASN A 240 8.04 10.69 11.19
N LEU A 241 7.76 11.77 10.46
CA LEU A 241 6.43 12.21 10.10
C LEU A 241 6.16 11.87 8.63
N THR A 242 5.14 11.07 8.38
CA THR A 242 4.58 10.81 7.05
C THR A 242 3.12 11.25 7.00
N GLU A 243 2.51 11.19 5.82
CA GLU A 243 1.07 11.43 5.66
C GLU A 243 0.21 10.49 6.53
N PHE A 244 0.72 9.30 6.89
CA PHE A 244 -0.08 8.24 7.53
C PHE A 244 0.43 7.81 8.89
N LYS A 245 1.62 8.26 9.31
CA LYS A 245 2.24 7.81 10.57
C LYS A 245 3.22 8.81 11.14
N ILE A 246 3.27 8.84 12.47
CA ILE A 246 4.38 9.39 13.25
C ILE A 246 5.06 8.27 14.04
N SER A 247 6.39 8.30 14.11
CA SER A 247 7.15 7.41 15.00
C SER A 247 8.23 8.20 15.71
N TRP A 248 8.33 8.03 17.03
CA TRP A 248 9.26 8.74 17.90
C TRP A 248 10.41 7.82 18.32
N TYR A 249 11.62 8.33 18.27
CA TYR A 249 12.85 7.62 18.59
C TYR A 249 13.72 8.44 19.55
N ILE A 250 14.42 7.76 20.44
CA ILE A 250 15.50 8.31 21.26
C ILE A 250 16.77 7.49 21.06
N ASN A 251 17.87 8.15 20.71
CA ASN A 251 19.15 7.51 20.41
C ASN A 251 19.01 6.34 19.41
N GLY A 252 18.08 6.46 18.45
CA GLY A 252 17.75 5.43 17.47
C GLY A 252 16.78 4.34 17.94
N VAL A 253 16.41 4.31 19.22
CA VAL A 253 15.45 3.33 19.78
C VAL A 253 14.03 3.87 19.65
N LEU A 254 13.12 3.06 19.10
CA LEU A 254 11.71 3.40 18.96
C LEU A 254 11.05 3.52 20.34
N LEU A 255 10.45 4.67 20.63
CA LEU A 255 9.67 4.92 21.85
C LEU A 255 8.18 4.65 21.67
N GLY A 256 7.66 4.97 20.48
CA GLY A 256 6.25 4.78 20.18
C GLY A 256 5.93 5.21 18.76
N GLN A 257 4.71 4.90 18.32
CA GLN A 257 4.20 5.29 17.02
C GLN A 257 2.71 5.61 17.11
N TYR A 258 2.27 6.54 16.27
CA TYR A 258 0.87 6.90 16.10
C TYR A 258 0.57 6.86 14.61
N LYS A 259 -0.44 6.09 14.22
CA LYS A 259 -0.86 5.96 12.81
C LYS A 259 -2.16 6.73 12.64
N GLN A 260 -2.32 7.36 11.48
CA GLN A 260 -3.62 7.89 11.11
C GLN A 260 -4.55 6.70 10.89
N ASP A 261 -5.52 6.56 11.78
CA ASP A 261 -6.65 5.67 11.55
C ASP A 261 -7.69 6.45 10.73
N TRP A 262 -8.08 5.87 9.60
CA TRP A 262 -8.85 6.51 8.51
C TRP A 262 -10.29 6.88 8.89
N GLU A 263 -10.65 6.61 10.13
CA GLU A 263 -12.02 6.56 10.64
C GLU A 263 -12.29 7.72 11.60
N GLN A 264 -11.23 8.38 12.07
CA GLN A 264 -11.32 9.68 12.68
C GLN A 264 -10.85 10.74 11.71
N ASP A 265 -11.44 11.94 11.82
CA ASP A 265 -10.80 13.20 11.45
C ASP A 265 -9.53 13.46 12.30
N SER A 266 -8.79 12.41 12.72
CA SER A 266 -7.47 12.51 13.34
C SER A 266 -6.48 12.90 12.26
N ILE A 267 -6.49 14.19 11.97
CA ILE A 267 -5.57 14.80 11.03
C ILE A 267 -4.19 14.67 11.67
N LEU A 268 -3.30 13.81 11.16
CA LEU A 268 -1.90 13.93 11.54
C LEU A 268 -1.42 15.36 11.23
N PRO A 269 -0.54 15.96 12.05
CA PRO A 269 0.08 17.22 11.75
C PRO A 269 0.54 17.30 10.29
N SER A 270 -0.12 18.19 9.54
CA SER A 270 0.14 18.34 8.12
C SER A 270 1.15 19.47 7.91
N PRO A 271 2.19 19.25 7.09
CA PRO A 271 3.06 20.31 6.60
C PRO A 271 2.30 21.47 5.95
N PRO A 272 2.87 22.69 5.92
CA PRO A 272 4.23 23.04 6.33
C PRO A 272 4.40 23.15 7.86
N LEU A 273 5.47 22.58 8.41
CA LEU A 273 5.87 22.70 9.82
C LEU A 273 7.23 23.41 9.95
N ARG A 274 7.51 24.07 11.08
CA ARG A 274 8.87 24.53 11.43
C ARG A 274 9.37 23.76 12.64
N MET A 275 10.68 23.58 12.77
CA MET A 275 11.28 22.99 13.97
C MET A 275 11.46 24.06 15.03
N TYR A 276 11.19 23.70 16.28
CA TYR A 276 11.29 24.56 17.45
C TYR A 276 11.97 23.85 18.61
N THR A 277 12.56 24.63 19.50
CA THR A 277 13.04 24.19 20.81
C THR A 277 12.85 25.28 21.84
N SER A 278 12.43 24.91 23.04
CA SER A 278 12.15 25.87 24.11
C SER A 278 12.50 25.33 25.50
N ILE A 279 12.71 26.27 26.43
CA ILE A 279 12.81 26.02 27.87
C ILE A 279 11.85 26.94 28.60
N TYR A 280 10.95 26.40 29.41
CA TYR A 280 9.90 27.15 30.11
C TYR A 280 9.57 26.50 31.46
N ASN A 281 8.87 27.21 32.33
CA ASN A 281 8.44 26.66 33.62
C ASN A 281 7.23 25.74 33.40
N ASP A 282 7.13 24.65 34.15
CA ASP A 282 6.00 23.72 34.07
C ASP A 282 4.71 24.44 34.53
N PRO A 283 3.69 24.59 33.67
CA PRO A 283 2.46 25.29 34.02
C PRO A 283 1.56 24.48 34.96
N THR A 284 1.83 23.19 35.14
CA THR A 284 1.04 22.31 36.03
C THR A 284 1.46 22.38 37.49
N LEU A 285 2.56 23.08 37.79
CA LEU A 285 3.04 23.25 39.15
C LEU A 285 2.51 24.56 39.75
N ASP A 286 1.77 24.44 40.86
CA ASP A 286 1.22 25.58 41.62
C ASP A 286 2.30 26.40 42.37
N HIS A 287 3.59 26.10 42.19
CA HIS A 287 4.67 26.78 42.90
C HIS A 287 5.76 27.29 41.97
N ALA A 288 6.24 28.49 42.31
CA ALA A 288 7.40 29.12 41.70
C ALA A 288 8.66 28.25 41.81
N ILE A 289 9.42 28.11 40.72
CA ILE A 289 10.77 27.55 40.71
C ILE A 289 11.62 28.33 41.72
N SER A 290 12.29 27.63 42.64
CA SER A 290 13.10 28.25 43.68
C SER A 290 14.24 29.06 43.07
N ASN A 291 14.48 30.27 43.59
CA ASN A 291 15.61 31.11 43.16
C ASN A 291 16.97 30.38 43.29
N LYS A 292 17.09 29.39 44.19
CA LYS A 292 18.31 28.58 44.36
C LYS A 292 18.56 27.61 43.20
N GLN A 293 17.53 27.30 42.41
CA GLN A 293 17.58 26.35 41.30
C GLN A 293 17.69 27.06 39.94
N LEU A 294 17.66 28.40 39.94
CA LEU A 294 17.85 29.24 38.76
C LEU A 294 19.29 29.76 38.70
N PRO A 295 19.85 29.96 37.49
CA PRO A 295 19.23 29.74 36.18
C PRO A 295 19.08 28.27 35.79
N ALA A 296 17.97 27.94 35.14
CA ALA A 296 17.77 26.64 34.49
C ALA A 296 18.25 26.71 33.03
N ILE A 297 18.92 25.64 32.59
CA ILE A 297 19.63 25.64 31.30
C ILE A 297 19.29 24.36 30.52
N ALA A 298 19.09 24.49 29.21
CA ALA A 298 19.05 23.39 28.25
C ALA A 298 20.02 23.66 27.08
N TYR A 299 20.56 22.61 26.46
CA TYR A 299 21.56 22.73 25.40
C TYR A 299 21.16 22.05 24.09
N ILE A 300 21.12 22.89 23.06
CA ILE A 300 21.06 22.77 21.61
C ILE A 300 22.32 22.31 20.85
N HIS A 301 22.65 21.04 20.62
CA HIS A 301 23.86 20.75 19.81
C HIS A 301 23.61 20.88 18.31
N SER A 302 22.61 20.17 17.80
CA SER A 302 22.31 20.12 16.37
C SER A 302 20.84 19.84 16.12
N ILE A 303 20.37 20.27 14.95
CA ILE A 303 19.03 20.03 14.45
C ILE A 303 19.15 19.63 12.98
N SER A 304 18.49 18.56 12.57
CA SER A 304 18.50 18.11 11.18
C SER A 304 17.13 17.67 10.71
N TYR A 305 16.92 17.84 9.41
CA TYR A 305 15.71 17.43 8.72
C TYR A 305 16.11 16.62 7.49
N ALA A 306 15.55 15.43 7.35
CA ALA A 306 15.68 14.61 6.15
C ALA A 306 14.31 14.50 5.47
N ALA A 307 14.16 15.13 4.30
CA ALA A 307 12.92 15.12 3.56
C ALA A 307 12.52 13.70 3.12
N ALA A 308 11.22 13.41 3.17
CA ALA A 308 10.66 12.23 2.53
C ALA A 308 10.83 12.33 1.00
N PRO A 309 10.90 11.21 0.26
CA PRO A 309 11.01 11.23 -1.19
C PRO A 309 9.82 11.97 -1.82
N CYS A 310 10.07 13.15 -2.39
CA CYS A 310 9.06 13.85 -3.19
C CYS A 310 8.79 13.03 -4.46
N THR A 311 7.59 12.45 -4.56
CA THR A 311 7.18 11.85 -5.83
C THR A 311 6.72 12.95 -6.78
N ASN A 312 7.50 13.22 -7.82
CA ASN A 312 7.25 14.26 -8.84
C ASN A 312 5.99 14.02 -9.72
N LYS A 313 4.99 13.27 -9.26
CA LYS A 313 3.76 13.08 -10.04
C LYS A 313 2.95 14.36 -10.01
N THR A 314 2.88 15.05 -11.14
CA THR A 314 1.95 16.15 -11.44
C THR A 314 0.51 15.66 -11.36
N ILE A 315 -0.02 15.54 -10.14
CA ILE A 315 -1.47 15.45 -9.93
C ILE A 315 -1.98 16.88 -10.14
N GLN A 316 -2.59 17.15 -11.29
CA GLN A 316 -3.45 18.31 -11.42
C GLN A 316 -4.66 18.09 -10.50
N PRO A 317 -5.06 19.06 -9.67
CA PRO A 317 -6.33 19.01 -8.97
C PRO A 317 -7.42 19.22 -10.03
N THR A 318 -7.78 18.16 -10.74
CA THR A 318 -9.03 18.17 -11.50
C THR A 318 -10.16 18.42 -10.49
N GLN A 319 -11.06 19.35 -10.79
CA GLN A 319 -12.24 19.71 -9.99
C GLN A 319 -13.27 18.57 -9.81
N GLU A 320 -12.83 17.32 -9.92
CA GLU A 320 -13.61 16.15 -9.58
C GLU A 320 -13.36 15.83 -8.09
N PRO A 321 -14.31 16.08 -7.18
CA PRO A 321 -14.20 15.73 -5.74
C PRO A 321 -14.08 14.21 -5.47
N TYR A 322 -13.90 13.41 -6.52
CA TYR A 322 -13.81 11.96 -6.50
C TYR A 322 -12.39 11.41 -6.53
N HIS A 323 -11.36 12.26 -6.66
CA HIS A 323 -9.98 11.77 -6.65
C HIS A 323 -9.48 11.54 -5.22
N TRP A 324 -9.71 10.31 -4.75
CA TRP A 324 -8.87 9.67 -3.73
C TRP A 324 -7.39 9.92 -4.05
N THR A 325 -6.61 10.38 -3.08
CA THR A 325 -5.16 10.21 -3.06
C THR A 325 -4.82 8.73 -3.35
N PRO A 326 -3.66 8.38 -3.93
CA PRO A 326 -3.38 7.01 -4.33
C PRO A 326 -3.34 6.08 -3.12
N ASN A 327 -4.46 5.42 -2.80
CA ASN A 327 -4.41 4.21 -2.02
C ASN A 327 -3.49 3.26 -2.78
N PRO A 328 -2.38 2.77 -2.20
CA PRO A 328 -1.61 1.72 -2.85
C PRO A 328 -2.44 0.47 -3.14
N LEU A 329 -3.62 0.32 -2.50
CA LEU A 329 -4.61 -0.74 -2.73
C LEU A 329 -5.46 -0.56 -3.99
N LEU A 330 -5.46 0.63 -4.62
CA LEU A 330 -6.18 0.85 -5.88
C LEU A 330 -5.32 0.37 -7.06
N PHE A 331 -5.43 -0.93 -7.33
CA PHE A 331 -4.92 -1.65 -8.51
C PHE A 331 -5.32 -1.01 -9.87
N ASN A 332 -6.28 -0.08 -9.85
CA ASN A 332 -7.00 0.45 -11.01
C ASN A 332 -6.55 1.82 -11.54
N LYS A 333 -5.46 2.43 -11.02
CA LYS A 333 -5.09 3.81 -11.44
C LYS A 333 -4.30 3.92 -12.74
N ASP A 334 -3.69 2.83 -13.22
CA ASP A 334 -2.94 2.84 -14.47
C ASP A 334 -3.86 2.55 -15.66
N ARG A 335 -3.49 3.05 -16.86
CA ARG A 335 -4.07 2.56 -18.12
C ARG A 335 -4.03 1.02 -18.09
N CYS A 336 -5.15 0.39 -18.45
CA CYS A 336 -5.25 -1.06 -18.43
C CYS A 336 -4.12 -1.71 -19.24
N THR A 337 -3.74 -2.93 -18.89
CA THR A 337 -2.69 -3.69 -19.56
C THR A 337 -3.26 -4.86 -20.36
N TYR A 338 -2.64 -5.18 -21.49
CA TYR A 338 -2.94 -6.43 -22.21
C TYR A 338 -2.12 -7.63 -21.69
N SER A 339 -1.16 -7.38 -20.80
CA SER A 339 -0.41 -8.44 -20.13
C SER A 339 -1.30 -9.18 -19.14
N ARG A 340 -1.22 -10.51 -19.17
CA ARG A 340 -1.88 -11.36 -18.17
C ARG A 340 -1.02 -11.45 -16.91
N PRO A 341 -1.61 -11.73 -15.75
CA PRO A 341 -0.86 -12.12 -14.57
C PRO A 341 0.17 -13.21 -14.89
N GLU A 342 1.38 -13.08 -14.34
CA GLU A 342 2.41 -14.12 -14.39
C GLU A 342 2.45 -14.79 -13.03
N PHE A 343 1.82 -15.97 -12.94
CA PHE A 343 1.76 -16.74 -11.71
C PHE A 343 3.14 -17.24 -11.30
N VAL A 344 3.41 -17.12 -10.01
CA VAL A 344 4.55 -17.69 -9.29
C VAL A 344 4.10 -18.98 -8.61
N PHE A 345 2.96 -18.91 -7.93
CA PHE A 345 2.30 -20.03 -7.26
C PHE A 345 0.79 -19.93 -7.48
N ASN A 346 0.18 -21.02 -7.92
CA ASN A 346 -1.27 -21.21 -8.04
C ASN A 346 -1.54 -22.71 -7.89
N ASP A 347 -1.89 -23.14 -6.68
CA ASP A 347 -1.89 -24.54 -6.20
C ASP A 347 -0.53 -25.27 -6.23
N SER A 348 0.36 -24.87 -7.14
CA SER A 348 1.71 -25.37 -7.33
C SER A 348 2.61 -24.26 -7.89
N PHE A 349 3.93 -24.44 -7.80
CA PHE A 349 4.87 -23.51 -8.42
C PHE A 349 4.80 -23.58 -9.94
N VAL A 350 4.62 -22.42 -10.58
CA VAL A 350 4.52 -22.31 -12.03
C VAL A 350 5.91 -22.06 -12.63
N LYS A 351 6.34 -22.86 -13.61
CA LYS A 351 7.62 -22.62 -14.30
C LYS A 351 7.67 -21.18 -14.85
N PRO A 352 8.79 -20.45 -14.72
CA PRO A 352 10.12 -20.89 -14.29
C PRO A 352 10.40 -20.74 -12.77
N TRP A 353 9.37 -20.57 -11.94
CA TRP A 353 9.51 -20.36 -10.51
C TRP A 353 9.75 -21.66 -9.74
N GLU A 354 10.53 -21.57 -8.67
CA GLU A 354 10.84 -22.67 -7.77
C GLU A 354 11.02 -22.16 -6.33
N ASP A 355 10.77 -23.04 -5.37
CA ASP A 355 11.09 -22.82 -3.97
C ASP A 355 12.60 -22.98 -3.73
N LYS A 356 13.23 -21.97 -3.12
CA LYS A 356 14.62 -21.99 -2.63
C LYS A 356 14.71 -21.51 -1.18
N SER A 357 13.62 -21.67 -0.43
CA SER A 357 13.52 -21.28 0.96
C SER A 357 14.50 -22.02 1.84
N GLN A 358 15.04 -21.31 2.83
CA GLN A 358 15.84 -21.93 3.90
C GLN A 358 14.95 -22.41 5.06
N THR A 359 13.72 -21.94 5.10
CA THR A 359 12.69 -22.34 6.04
C THR A 359 11.75 -23.33 5.36
N LEU A 360 11.22 -24.29 6.12
CA LEU A 360 10.26 -25.26 5.63
C LEU A 360 8.96 -24.54 5.19
N ILE A 361 8.58 -24.73 3.94
CA ILE A 361 7.25 -24.43 3.43
C ILE A 361 6.45 -25.73 3.38
N ARG A 362 5.16 -25.67 3.73
CA ARG A 362 4.22 -26.76 3.53
C ARG A 362 3.17 -26.34 2.49
N ILE A 363 3.11 -27.05 1.37
CA ILE A 363 1.99 -26.97 0.42
C ILE A 363 0.83 -27.75 1.05
N THR A 364 -0.35 -27.15 1.21
CA THR A 364 -1.42 -27.77 1.99
C THR A 364 -2.84 -27.37 1.58
N PRO A 365 -3.81 -28.31 1.65
CA PRO A 365 -5.22 -28.01 1.42
C PRO A 365 -5.93 -27.36 2.62
N GLU A 366 -5.36 -27.44 3.83
CA GLU A 366 -6.00 -27.00 5.08
C GLU A 366 -6.21 -25.48 5.15
N ALA A 367 -5.40 -24.73 4.41
CA ALA A 367 -5.42 -23.27 4.42
C ALA A 367 -5.07 -22.76 3.03
N ARG A 368 -6.06 -22.84 2.16
CA ARG A 368 -6.05 -22.30 0.79
C ARG A 368 -7.10 -21.20 0.66
N LYS A 369 -6.87 -20.26 -0.24
CA LYS A 369 -7.83 -19.22 -0.60
C LYS A 369 -8.77 -19.72 -1.71
N ASN A 370 -8.25 -20.49 -2.65
CA ASN A 370 -8.97 -21.12 -3.75
C ASN A 370 -8.28 -22.45 -4.10
N GLY A 371 -8.75 -23.13 -5.15
CA GLY A 371 -8.08 -24.31 -5.70
C GLY A 371 -7.95 -25.47 -4.72
N GLU A 372 -6.82 -26.17 -4.83
CA GLU A 372 -6.47 -27.36 -4.06
C GLU A 372 -5.52 -27.05 -2.90
N ASN A 373 -4.56 -26.13 -3.06
CA ASN A 373 -3.45 -25.95 -2.12
C ASN A 373 -3.02 -24.49 -1.93
N GLY A 374 -2.76 -24.11 -0.68
CA GLY A 374 -2.01 -22.91 -0.32
C GLY A 374 -0.60 -23.22 0.19
N LEU A 375 0.16 -22.17 0.49
CA LEU A 375 1.47 -22.26 1.14
C LEU A 375 1.36 -21.90 2.62
N ALA A 376 1.86 -22.76 3.51
CA ALA A 376 1.95 -22.51 4.94
C ALA A 376 3.42 -22.43 5.38
N PHE A 377 3.74 -21.45 6.22
CA PHE A 377 5.08 -21.35 6.83
C PHE A 377 5.05 -20.58 8.15
N ASP A 378 6.00 -20.90 9.03
CA ASP A 378 6.20 -20.19 10.28
C ASP A 378 7.04 -18.93 10.07
N ILE A 379 6.62 -17.81 10.68
CA ILE A 379 7.46 -16.62 10.83
C ILE A 379 8.20 -16.71 12.17
N LYS A 380 9.51 -16.89 12.11
CA LYS A 380 10.45 -16.93 13.24
C LYS A 380 11.76 -16.24 12.89
N GLU A 381 12.70 -16.19 13.83
CA GLU A 381 14.06 -15.69 13.55
C GLU A 381 14.68 -16.41 12.33
N ARG A 382 15.19 -15.63 11.36
CA ARG A 382 15.80 -16.07 10.10
C ARG A 382 14.83 -16.78 9.16
N THR A 383 13.57 -16.38 9.15
CA THR A 383 12.62 -16.88 8.17
C THR A 383 12.93 -16.29 6.81
N MET A 384 13.12 -17.15 5.81
CA MET A 384 13.31 -16.71 4.44
C MET A 384 12.62 -17.67 3.49
N ILE A 385 11.39 -17.29 3.12
CA ILE A 385 10.57 -17.98 2.14
C ILE A 385 10.91 -17.40 0.77
N TYR A 386 11.77 -18.08 0.02
CA TYR A 386 12.38 -17.52 -1.18
C TYR A 386 11.84 -18.18 -2.45
N PHE A 387 11.12 -17.38 -3.24
CA PHE A 387 10.64 -17.77 -4.56
C PHE A 387 11.63 -17.29 -5.62
N HIS A 388 12.29 -18.24 -6.25
CA HIS A 388 13.35 -18.01 -7.23
C HIS A 388 12.81 -18.28 -8.64
N SER A 389 13.01 -17.33 -9.55
CA SER A 389 12.79 -17.52 -10.97
C SER A 389 14.08 -17.97 -11.64
N ARG A 390 14.04 -19.09 -12.38
CA ARG A 390 15.17 -19.51 -13.23
C ARG A 390 15.46 -18.53 -14.36
N LYS A 391 14.53 -17.63 -14.67
CA LYS A 391 14.67 -16.58 -15.67
C LYS A 391 14.74 -15.22 -14.99
N GLN A 392 15.88 -14.55 -15.11
CA GLN A 392 16.02 -13.18 -14.63
C GLN A 392 15.05 -12.24 -15.35
N PHE A 393 14.61 -11.19 -14.66
CA PHE A 393 13.75 -10.15 -15.24
C PHE A 393 14.16 -8.75 -14.79
N THR A 394 13.86 -7.73 -15.59
CA THR A 394 14.20 -6.35 -15.22
C THR A 394 13.32 -5.86 -14.07
N ILE A 395 13.83 -4.94 -13.25
CA ILE A 395 13.05 -4.30 -12.16
C ILE A 395 11.77 -3.59 -12.64
N TRP A 396 11.65 -3.35 -13.95
CA TRP A 396 10.53 -2.67 -14.58
C TRP A 396 9.55 -3.60 -15.30
N LYS A 397 9.83 -4.90 -15.41
CA LYS A 397 8.98 -5.87 -16.13
C LYS A 397 7.57 -5.95 -15.53
N HIS A 398 7.51 -5.88 -14.20
CA HIS A 398 6.27 -5.98 -13.43
C HIS A 398 6.06 -4.73 -12.60
N LYS A 399 4.82 -4.24 -12.51
CA LYS A 399 4.46 -3.09 -11.67
C LYS A 399 4.02 -3.50 -10.27
N TYR A 400 3.42 -4.68 -10.15
CA TYR A 400 2.81 -5.17 -8.92
C TYR A 400 3.22 -6.62 -8.64
N LEU A 401 3.39 -6.93 -7.35
CA LEU A 401 3.34 -8.29 -6.82
C LEU A 401 2.02 -8.43 -6.06
N VAL A 402 1.23 -9.45 -6.39
CA VAL A 402 -0.10 -9.68 -5.84
C VAL A 402 -0.18 -11.08 -5.27
N PHE A 403 -0.81 -11.24 -4.11
CA PHE A 403 -1.04 -12.53 -3.46
C PHE A 403 -2.15 -12.40 -2.41
N TRP A 404 -2.71 -13.53 -1.99
CA TRP A 404 -3.54 -13.62 -0.80
C TRP A 404 -2.70 -14.02 0.41
N ILE A 405 -3.00 -13.48 1.57
CA ILE A 405 -2.34 -13.82 2.83
C ILE A 405 -3.36 -14.03 3.96
N ASN A 406 -3.12 -15.01 4.84
CA ASN A 406 -3.91 -15.28 6.03
C ASN A 406 -3.00 -15.41 7.27
N GLY A 407 -3.39 -14.76 8.36
CA GLY A 407 -2.61 -14.71 9.60
C GLY A 407 -2.65 -15.96 10.47
N GLY A 408 -3.30 -17.02 10.00
CA GLY A 408 -3.54 -18.24 10.76
C GLY A 408 -4.13 -17.94 12.13
N LYS A 409 -3.76 -18.75 13.14
CA LYS A 409 -4.41 -18.70 14.45
C LYS A 409 -4.07 -17.48 15.32
N ILE A 410 -3.03 -16.71 14.97
CA ILE A 410 -2.52 -15.61 15.80
C ILE A 410 -2.90 -14.24 15.22
N GLY A 411 -2.68 -14.01 13.92
CA GLY A 411 -2.74 -12.67 13.34
C GLY A 411 -1.61 -11.73 13.84
N GLY A 412 -1.67 -10.46 13.46
CA GLY A 412 -0.75 -9.40 13.89
C GLY A 412 0.67 -9.46 13.30
N GLN A 413 0.97 -10.43 12.44
CA GLN A 413 2.32 -10.65 11.96
C GLN A 413 2.88 -9.47 11.17
N GLN A 414 4.18 -9.23 11.32
CA GLN A 414 4.91 -8.19 10.62
C GLN A 414 5.91 -8.84 9.66
N ILE A 415 5.63 -8.74 8.37
CA ILE A 415 6.40 -9.40 7.30
C ILE A 415 7.04 -8.33 6.42
N VAL A 416 8.28 -8.57 6.02
CA VAL A 416 8.97 -7.79 4.99
C VAL A 416 9.06 -8.64 3.73
N ILE A 417 8.76 -8.03 2.57
CA ILE A 417 9.05 -8.62 1.28
C ILE A 417 10.38 -8.07 0.78
N ASN A 418 11.33 -8.96 0.53
CA ASN A 418 12.64 -8.63 -0.01
C ASN A 418 12.68 -8.94 -1.51
N MET A 419 13.18 -8.01 -2.32
CA MET A 419 13.47 -8.24 -3.74
C MET A 419 14.91 -8.73 -3.88
N ILE A 420 15.12 -9.78 -4.68
CA ILE A 420 16.40 -10.47 -4.79
C ILE A 420 17.02 -10.25 -6.17
N GLY A 421 18.26 -9.74 -6.19
CA GLY A 421 19.04 -9.49 -7.42
C GLY A 421 19.89 -10.68 -7.88
N LEU A 422 20.60 -10.55 -9.01
CA LEU A 422 21.36 -11.63 -9.67
C LEU A 422 22.30 -12.42 -8.74
N ASN A 423 22.97 -11.74 -7.80
CA ASN A 423 23.90 -12.36 -6.86
C ASN A 423 23.20 -12.95 -5.61
N ARG A 424 21.89 -13.18 -5.68
CA ARG A 424 21.04 -13.62 -4.55
C ARG A 424 21.10 -12.70 -3.34
N THR A 425 21.39 -11.42 -3.56
CA THR A 425 21.42 -10.41 -2.51
C THR A 425 20.10 -9.66 -2.46
N ILE A 426 19.70 -9.22 -1.27
CA ILE A 426 18.56 -8.31 -1.09
C ILE A 426 18.94 -6.96 -1.73
N VAL A 427 18.18 -6.55 -2.74
CA VAL A 427 18.39 -5.31 -3.49
C VAL A 427 17.31 -4.26 -3.23
N GLY A 428 16.22 -4.62 -2.57
CA GLY A 428 15.17 -3.71 -2.13
C GLY A 428 14.23 -4.44 -1.18
N ASN A 429 13.48 -3.72 -0.36
CA ASN A 429 12.50 -4.32 0.54
C ASN A 429 11.29 -3.42 0.75
N ILE A 430 10.21 -4.03 1.25
CA ILE A 430 8.96 -3.35 1.55
C ILE A 430 8.28 -4.03 2.74
N ASN A 431 7.85 -3.25 3.73
CA ASN A 431 7.11 -3.79 4.87
C ASN A 431 5.64 -4.01 4.46
N LEU A 432 5.17 -5.25 4.61
CA LEU A 432 3.83 -5.67 4.22
C LEU A 432 2.74 -4.98 5.04
N GLY A 433 3.00 -4.65 6.30
CA GLY A 433 2.07 -3.93 7.18
C GLY A 433 1.74 -2.52 6.72
N ASN A 434 2.47 -1.97 5.74
CA ASN A 434 2.12 -0.69 5.10
C ASN A 434 1.06 -0.85 3.99
N TYR A 435 0.75 -2.08 3.58
CA TYR A 435 -0.11 -2.41 2.43
C TYR A 435 -1.29 -3.33 2.81
N ILE A 436 -1.50 -3.55 4.11
CA ILE A 436 -2.64 -4.30 4.63
C ILE A 436 -3.26 -3.46 5.75
N ARG A 437 -4.44 -2.89 5.50
CA ARG A 437 -5.16 -2.12 6.52
C ARG A 437 -5.69 -3.05 7.60
N GLY A 438 -5.62 -2.61 8.85
CA GLY A 438 -5.87 -3.46 10.03
C GLY A 438 -4.86 -4.59 10.24
N GLY A 439 -3.76 -4.63 9.48
CA GLY A 439 -2.75 -5.68 9.56
C GLY A 439 -3.25 -7.05 9.10
N ILE A 440 -2.38 -8.06 9.24
CA ILE A 440 -2.70 -9.45 8.95
C ILE A 440 -3.60 -9.96 10.09
N LYS A 441 -4.87 -10.25 9.80
CA LYS A 441 -5.84 -10.69 10.80
C LYS A 441 -5.82 -12.22 10.97
N LYS A 442 -6.22 -12.66 12.16
CA LYS A 442 -6.36 -14.09 12.49
C LYS A 442 -7.44 -14.72 11.60
N ASP A 443 -7.13 -15.90 11.06
CA ASP A 443 -8.03 -16.76 10.26
C ASP A 443 -8.73 -16.04 9.10
N GLU A 444 -8.13 -14.95 8.60
CA GLU A 444 -8.73 -14.10 7.57
C GLU A 444 -7.80 -13.93 6.37
N TRP A 445 -8.31 -14.25 5.18
CA TRP A 445 -7.62 -14.00 3.92
C TRP A 445 -7.74 -12.55 3.50
N LYS A 446 -6.61 -11.90 3.23
CA LYS A 446 -6.53 -10.55 2.67
C LYS A 446 -5.73 -10.55 1.37
N ARG A 447 -6.23 -9.84 0.38
CA ARG A 447 -5.49 -9.64 -0.87
C ARG A 447 -4.49 -8.52 -0.68
N VAL A 448 -3.24 -8.79 -1.05
CA VAL A 448 -2.15 -7.83 -1.00
C VAL A 448 -1.78 -7.42 -2.42
N VAL A 449 -1.65 -6.13 -2.64
CA VAL A 449 -1.13 -5.55 -3.89
C VAL A 449 0.06 -4.67 -3.55
N LEU A 450 1.27 -5.16 -3.86
CA LEU A 450 2.52 -4.44 -3.59
C LEU A 450 3.01 -3.72 -4.85
N PRO A 451 3.04 -2.37 -4.86
CA PRO A 451 3.57 -1.60 -5.98
C PRO A 451 5.09 -1.67 -6.00
N LEU A 452 5.67 -2.43 -6.92
CA LEU A 452 7.12 -2.65 -6.99
C LEU A 452 7.90 -1.37 -7.28
N ARG A 453 7.28 -0.39 -7.94
CA ARG A 453 7.88 0.92 -8.21
C ARG A 453 8.08 1.79 -6.97
N SER A 454 7.41 1.49 -5.84
CA SER A 454 7.65 2.24 -4.59
C SER A 454 8.84 1.68 -3.80
N ILE A 455 9.43 0.56 -4.24
CA ILE A 455 10.59 -0.04 -3.59
C ILE A 455 11.84 0.77 -3.95
N SER A 456 12.59 1.19 -2.94
CA SER A 456 13.90 1.79 -3.14
C SER A 456 14.93 0.69 -3.39
N TYR A 457 15.36 0.55 -4.64
CA TYR A 457 16.37 -0.43 -5.03
C TYR A 457 17.79 0.11 -4.80
N LYS A 458 18.73 -0.77 -4.43
CA LYS A 458 20.16 -0.45 -4.37
C LYS A 458 20.66 0.05 -5.72
N THR A 459 21.49 1.09 -5.70
CA THR A 459 22.08 1.70 -6.90
C THR A 459 22.71 0.65 -7.82
N GLY A 460 22.43 0.73 -9.12
CA GLY A 460 22.94 -0.20 -10.13
C GLY A 460 22.11 -1.49 -10.32
N THR A 461 21.09 -1.73 -9.51
CA THR A 461 20.19 -2.88 -9.69
C THR A 461 19.37 -2.72 -10.97
N LYS A 462 19.58 -3.63 -11.94
CA LYS A 462 18.80 -3.68 -13.19
C LYS A 462 17.87 -4.89 -13.28
N TYR A 463 18.27 -6.00 -12.66
CA TYR A 463 17.61 -7.29 -12.77
C TYR A 463 17.31 -7.90 -11.41
N LEU A 464 16.24 -8.69 -11.39
CA LEU A 464 15.76 -9.50 -10.28
C LEU A 464 15.76 -10.96 -10.69
N VAL A 465 15.93 -11.83 -9.70
CA VAL A 465 15.82 -13.30 -9.83
C VAL A 465 14.77 -13.89 -8.89
N GLY A 466 14.11 -13.05 -8.09
CA GLY A 466 13.05 -13.52 -7.21
C GLY A 466 12.72 -12.53 -6.10
N PHE A 467 11.96 -13.01 -5.12
CA PHE A 467 11.60 -12.27 -3.91
C PHE A 467 11.43 -13.24 -2.74
N SER A 468 11.48 -12.72 -1.51
CA SER A 468 11.24 -13.53 -0.32
C SER A 468 10.34 -12.86 0.71
N PHE A 469 9.60 -13.68 1.46
CA PHE A 469 8.95 -13.28 2.70
C PHE A 469 9.93 -13.50 3.86
N ALA A 470 10.09 -12.48 4.71
CA ALA A 470 10.96 -12.52 5.88
C ALA A 470 10.31 -11.83 7.09
N GLU A 471 10.79 -12.14 8.28
CA GLU A 471 10.38 -11.47 9.51
C GLU A 471 10.84 -10.00 9.56
N THR A 472 10.08 -9.15 10.25
CA THR A 472 10.51 -7.76 10.51
C THR A 472 11.45 -7.66 11.71
N TYR A 473 11.35 -8.60 12.66
CA TYR A 473 12.17 -8.67 13.86
C TYR A 473 12.32 -10.12 14.33
N SER A 474 13.38 -10.41 15.08
CA SER A 474 13.74 -11.75 15.55
C SER A 474 12.81 -12.26 16.65
N ALA A 475 11.60 -12.69 16.28
CA ALA A 475 10.64 -13.35 17.17
C ALA A 475 9.77 -14.35 16.39
N TYR A 476 9.18 -15.31 17.10
CA TYR A 476 8.13 -16.17 16.54
C TYR A 476 6.82 -15.40 16.45
N LEU A 477 6.28 -15.23 15.23
CA LEU A 477 5.02 -14.53 14.95
C LEU A 477 3.88 -15.50 14.55
N GLY A 478 4.12 -16.81 14.62
CA GLY A 478 3.13 -17.80 14.23
C GLY A 478 3.22 -18.24 12.77
N MET A 479 2.32 -19.15 12.42
CA MET A 479 2.12 -19.63 11.06
C MET A 479 1.30 -18.62 10.26
N VAL A 480 1.73 -18.40 9.02
CA VAL A 480 1.00 -17.62 8.02
C VAL A 480 0.76 -18.48 6.79
N TYR A 481 -0.30 -18.15 6.06
CA TYR A 481 -0.65 -18.80 4.82
C TYR A 481 -0.63 -17.81 3.66
N VAL A 482 -0.16 -18.24 2.49
CA VAL A 482 -0.07 -17.42 1.28
C VAL A 482 -0.63 -18.22 0.11
N ASP A 483 -1.34 -17.54 -0.80
CA ASP A 483 -1.94 -18.18 -1.98
C ASP A 483 -1.98 -17.24 -3.21
N ASP A 484 -2.24 -17.79 -4.39
CA ASP A 484 -2.34 -17.10 -5.70
C ASP A 484 -1.26 -16.04 -5.96
N VAL A 485 0.00 -16.40 -5.73
CA VAL A 485 1.10 -15.45 -5.84
C VAL A 485 1.41 -15.19 -7.31
N HIS A 486 1.32 -13.93 -7.74
CA HIS A 486 1.56 -13.55 -9.14
C HIS A 486 2.08 -12.13 -9.30
N PHE A 487 2.78 -11.90 -10.41
CA PHE A 487 3.10 -10.55 -10.86
C PHE A 487 2.03 -9.99 -11.78
N SER A 488 1.79 -8.68 -11.69
CA SER A 488 0.84 -7.97 -12.54
C SER A 488 1.39 -6.62 -13.02
N ASN A 489 0.83 -6.12 -14.12
CA ASN A 489 1.10 -4.80 -14.69
C ASN A 489 -0.08 -3.83 -14.58
N GLY A 490 -1.08 -4.18 -13.76
CA GLY A 490 -2.31 -3.43 -13.50
C GLY A 490 -3.55 -4.21 -13.94
N THR A 491 -4.68 -3.52 -14.01
CA THR A 491 -5.95 -4.10 -14.47
C THR A 491 -5.86 -4.53 -15.93
N VAL A 492 -6.27 -5.76 -16.22
CA VAL A 492 -6.29 -6.26 -17.59
C VAL A 492 -7.35 -5.50 -18.40
N CYS A 493 -7.01 -5.06 -19.60
CA CYS A 493 -7.96 -4.38 -20.48
C CYS A 493 -9.17 -5.26 -20.75
N LEU A 494 -10.35 -4.65 -20.81
CA LEU A 494 -11.60 -5.35 -21.08
C LEU A 494 -11.95 -5.26 -22.57
N ASN A 495 -12.37 -6.37 -23.16
CA ASN A 495 -13.07 -6.36 -24.44
C ASN A 495 -14.54 -6.06 -24.15
N ARG A 496 -14.93 -4.79 -24.26
CA ARG A 496 -16.30 -4.34 -23.96
C ARG A 496 -17.33 -4.91 -24.93
N GLU A 497 -16.95 -5.21 -26.17
CA GLU A 497 -17.84 -5.79 -27.19
C GLU A 497 -18.17 -7.26 -26.88
N LYS A 498 -17.20 -8.01 -26.34
CA LYS A 498 -17.39 -9.39 -25.89
C LYS A 498 -17.86 -9.51 -24.44
N SER A 499 -18.03 -8.40 -23.73
CA SER A 499 -18.53 -8.40 -22.34
C SER A 499 -20.04 -8.22 -22.35
N ILE A 500 -20.73 -8.86 -21.41
CA ILE A 500 -22.19 -8.79 -21.31
C ILE A 500 -22.60 -8.15 -19.98
N SER A 501 -23.65 -7.34 -20.00
CA SER A 501 -24.18 -6.69 -18.81
C SER A 501 -25.38 -7.45 -18.26
N TYR A 502 -25.39 -7.72 -16.96
CA TYR A 502 -26.52 -8.34 -16.26
C TYR A 502 -27.30 -7.33 -15.43
N TYR A 503 -26.67 -6.23 -15.03
CA TYR A 503 -27.33 -5.06 -14.48
C TYR A 503 -26.65 -3.79 -14.99
N GLU A 504 -27.41 -2.90 -15.63
CA GLU A 504 -26.91 -1.61 -16.09
C GLU A 504 -28.08 -0.69 -16.45
N SER A 505 -27.89 0.62 -16.30
CA SER A 505 -28.92 1.62 -16.62
C SER A 505 -30.21 1.41 -15.81
N GLY A 506 -30.10 0.93 -14.56
CA GLY A 506 -31.24 0.73 -13.67
C GLY A 506 -32.11 -0.48 -14.00
N ARG A 507 -31.62 -1.44 -14.80
CA ARG A 507 -32.38 -2.60 -15.26
C ARG A 507 -31.52 -3.87 -15.23
N LEU A 508 -32.15 -4.97 -14.84
CA LEU A 508 -31.64 -6.32 -15.07
C LEU A 508 -31.73 -6.64 -16.57
N LYS A 509 -30.75 -7.37 -17.09
CA LYS A 509 -30.59 -7.71 -18.52
C LYS A 509 -30.14 -9.16 -18.67
N ASN A 510 -30.24 -9.69 -19.89
CA ASN A 510 -29.61 -10.96 -20.32
C ASN A 510 -29.90 -12.15 -19.39
N GLY A 511 -31.17 -12.34 -19.01
CA GLY A 511 -31.60 -13.46 -18.16
C GLY A 511 -31.29 -13.28 -16.66
N ALA A 512 -30.77 -12.12 -16.22
CA ALA A 512 -30.64 -11.83 -14.80
C ALA A 512 -31.99 -11.53 -14.14
N ASN A 513 -32.21 -12.09 -12.95
CA ASN A 513 -33.39 -11.88 -12.13
C ASN A 513 -33.04 -11.75 -10.63
N GLY A 514 -33.80 -10.95 -9.88
CA GLY A 514 -33.66 -10.70 -8.44
C GLY A 514 -34.61 -11.50 -7.54
N ASN A 515 -35.19 -12.60 -8.03
CA ASN A 515 -36.31 -13.34 -7.40
C ASN A 515 -36.14 -13.75 -5.92
N TYR A 516 -34.92 -13.79 -5.38
CA TYR A 516 -34.64 -14.30 -4.03
C TYR A 516 -34.05 -13.27 -3.07
N SER A 517 -34.12 -11.99 -3.40
CA SER A 517 -33.46 -10.97 -2.59
C SER A 517 -34.39 -10.33 -1.56
N THR A 518 -34.13 -10.55 -0.28
CA THR A 518 -34.78 -9.87 0.85
C THR A 518 -34.00 -8.61 1.22
N GLY A 519 -34.69 -7.50 1.51
CA GLY A 519 -34.03 -6.25 1.88
C GLY A 519 -33.16 -5.65 0.76
N VAL A 520 -33.54 -5.88 -0.49
CA VAL A 520 -32.88 -5.35 -1.70
C VAL A 520 -33.89 -4.64 -2.59
N ASP A 521 -33.54 -3.45 -3.04
CA ASP A 521 -34.30 -2.68 -4.03
C ASP A 521 -33.50 -2.56 -5.33
N PHE A 522 -33.88 -3.32 -6.35
CA PHE A 522 -33.25 -3.33 -7.68
C PHE A 522 -33.56 -2.08 -8.54
N LYS A 523 -34.37 -1.15 -8.05
CA LYS A 523 -34.79 0.06 -8.78
C LYS A 523 -34.58 1.32 -7.96
N SER A 524 -33.65 1.30 -7.00
CA SER A 524 -33.40 2.41 -6.09
C SER A 524 -32.98 3.68 -6.83
N LYS A 525 -33.56 4.79 -6.38
CA LYS A 525 -33.21 6.16 -6.80
C LYS A 525 -32.49 6.95 -5.71
N GLN A 526 -32.18 6.32 -4.56
CA GLN A 526 -31.50 7.00 -3.45
C GLN A 526 -30.13 7.50 -3.91
N GLU A 527 -29.40 6.65 -4.64
CA GLU A 527 -28.12 7.00 -5.25
C GLU A 527 -28.14 6.61 -6.71
N LEU A 528 -27.61 7.48 -7.56
CA LEU A 528 -27.60 7.29 -9.01
C LEU A 528 -26.19 6.95 -9.48
N TYR A 529 -26.09 5.93 -10.31
CA TYR A 529 -24.84 5.57 -10.95
C TYR A 529 -24.66 6.37 -12.24
N ARG A 530 -23.53 7.07 -12.37
CA ARG A 530 -23.14 7.79 -13.59
C ARG A 530 -22.28 6.87 -14.44
N SER A 531 -22.84 6.41 -15.56
CA SER A 531 -22.10 5.58 -16.52
C SER A 531 -21.17 6.42 -17.39
N SER A 532 -20.34 5.77 -18.22
CA SER A 532 -19.46 6.44 -19.18
C SER A 532 -20.20 7.31 -20.21
N SER A 533 -21.50 7.11 -20.40
CA SER A 533 -22.33 7.98 -21.27
C SER A 533 -22.83 9.24 -20.55
N ASN A 534 -22.36 9.53 -19.34
CA ASN A 534 -22.82 10.61 -18.46
C ASN A 534 -24.30 10.54 -18.06
N SER A 535 -25.00 9.46 -18.40
CA SER A 535 -26.37 9.22 -17.95
C SER A 535 -26.38 8.78 -16.48
N ARG A 536 -27.28 9.36 -15.70
CA ARG A 536 -27.58 8.93 -14.33
C ARG A 536 -28.63 7.81 -14.39
N SER A 537 -28.36 6.72 -13.68
CA SER A 537 -29.22 5.54 -13.69
C SER A 537 -29.50 5.03 -12.28
N ASN A 538 -30.65 4.35 -12.12
CA ASN A 538 -31.02 3.73 -10.86
C ASN A 538 -29.97 2.68 -10.45
N THR A 539 -29.89 2.43 -9.15
CA THR A 539 -28.97 1.45 -8.54
C THR A 539 -29.74 0.31 -7.91
N ILE A 540 -29.05 -0.81 -7.67
CA ILE A 540 -29.50 -1.80 -6.70
C ILE A 540 -29.09 -1.28 -5.34
N LEU A 541 -30.03 -1.12 -4.42
CA LEU A 541 -29.74 -0.82 -3.02
C LEU A 541 -29.88 -2.11 -2.21
N TRP A 542 -28.82 -2.48 -1.51
CA TRP A 542 -28.79 -3.57 -0.55
C TRP A 542 -28.49 -3.03 0.85
N TYR A 543 -29.35 -3.35 1.82
CA TYR A 543 -29.11 -3.05 3.22
C TYR A 543 -28.26 -4.17 3.85
N VAL A 544 -26.99 -3.88 4.12
CA VAL A 544 -25.98 -4.86 4.55
C VAL A 544 -26.28 -5.36 5.96
N LYS A 545 -26.99 -6.49 6.04
CA LYS A 545 -27.41 -7.18 7.27
C LYS A 545 -27.68 -8.66 6.95
N LYS A 546 -27.34 -9.60 7.83
CA LYS A 546 -27.46 -11.05 7.57
C LYS A 546 -28.79 -11.57 6.99
N PRO A 547 -29.99 -11.11 7.41
CA PRO A 547 -31.25 -11.60 6.82
C PRO A 547 -31.51 -11.03 5.41
N ASN A 548 -30.72 -10.05 4.98
CA ASN A 548 -30.83 -9.43 3.68
C ASN A 548 -29.72 -10.01 2.81
N ASN A 549 -30.04 -11.04 2.02
CA ASN A 549 -29.13 -11.51 0.99
C ASN A 549 -29.57 -10.91 -0.34
N MET A 550 -28.62 -10.42 -1.11
CA MET A 550 -28.84 -10.06 -2.50
C MET A 550 -28.44 -11.25 -3.36
N ILE A 551 -29.43 -11.83 -4.03
CA ILE A 551 -29.25 -12.97 -4.92
C ILE A 551 -29.73 -12.54 -6.29
N MET A 552 -28.78 -12.50 -7.23
CA MET A 552 -29.05 -12.27 -8.64
C MET A 552 -28.82 -13.58 -9.39
N SER A 553 -29.91 -14.24 -9.75
CA SER A 553 -29.90 -15.50 -10.51
C SER A 553 -29.82 -15.21 -12.00
N PHE A 554 -29.24 -16.15 -12.74
CA PHE A 554 -29.15 -16.16 -14.19
C PHE A 554 -29.98 -17.31 -14.75
N GLU A 555 -30.58 -17.13 -15.92
CA GLU A 555 -31.22 -18.23 -16.66
C GLU A 555 -30.19 -19.35 -16.90
N ASN A 556 -30.50 -20.60 -16.48
CA ASN A 556 -29.54 -21.73 -16.40
C ASN A 556 -28.50 -21.73 -17.53
N GLY A 557 -27.23 -21.51 -17.17
CA GLY A 557 -26.09 -21.58 -18.09
C GLY A 557 -25.72 -20.30 -18.82
N THR A 558 -26.44 -19.17 -18.62
CA THR A 558 -26.12 -17.92 -19.33
C THR A 558 -24.75 -17.33 -18.99
N LEU A 559 -24.19 -17.64 -17.82
CA LEU A 559 -22.86 -17.16 -17.42
C LEU A 559 -21.85 -18.33 -17.39
N SER A 560 -21.17 -18.55 -18.52
CA SER A 560 -20.12 -19.57 -18.65
C SER A 560 -18.72 -18.99 -18.40
N THR A 561 -17.88 -19.73 -17.67
CA THR A 561 -16.47 -19.36 -17.44
C THR A 561 -15.57 -19.63 -18.64
N THR A 562 -16.09 -20.31 -19.67
CA THR A 562 -15.41 -20.44 -20.98
C THR A 562 -15.53 -19.16 -21.80
N GLU A 563 -16.70 -18.52 -21.71
CA GLU A 563 -17.01 -17.32 -22.47
C GLU A 563 -16.45 -16.08 -21.80
N TYR A 564 -16.59 -15.94 -20.48
CA TYR A 564 -16.17 -14.76 -19.74
C TYR A 564 -15.00 -15.07 -18.80
N ASP A 565 -14.18 -14.08 -18.50
CA ASP A 565 -12.98 -14.25 -17.69
C ASP A 565 -13.13 -13.74 -16.24
N GLY A 566 -14.22 -13.04 -15.93
CA GLY A 566 -14.49 -12.52 -14.60
C GLY A 566 -15.76 -11.70 -14.49
N LEU A 567 -15.91 -11.07 -13.33
CA LEU A 567 -16.97 -10.15 -12.98
C LEU A 567 -16.43 -8.73 -12.91
N LEU A 568 -17.17 -7.77 -13.48
CA LEU A 568 -17.05 -6.36 -13.12
C LEU A 568 -18.29 -5.95 -12.34
N ILE A 569 -18.07 -5.41 -11.13
CA ILE A 569 -19.13 -4.81 -10.32
C ILE A 569 -18.76 -3.38 -9.93
N SER A 570 -19.67 -2.44 -10.17
CA SER A 570 -19.54 -1.04 -9.78
C SER A 570 -20.37 -0.80 -8.52
N VAL A 571 -19.71 -0.44 -7.42
CA VAL A 571 -20.31 -0.38 -6.07
C VAL A 571 -20.01 0.93 -5.35
N MET A 572 -20.92 1.36 -4.49
CA MET A 572 -20.70 2.45 -3.53
C MET A 572 -21.29 2.04 -2.18
N TYR A 573 -20.48 2.10 -1.13
CA TYR A 573 -20.91 1.76 0.22
C TYR A 573 -21.09 3.02 1.06
N ILE A 574 -22.23 3.12 1.75
CA ILE A 574 -22.55 4.18 2.70
C ILE A 574 -22.65 3.51 4.08
N PRO A 575 -21.67 3.73 4.98
CA PRO A 575 -21.66 3.07 6.28
C PRO A 575 -22.82 3.55 7.17
N ASN A 576 -23.30 2.67 8.04
CA ASN A 576 -24.17 3.05 9.15
C ASN A 576 -23.30 3.63 10.28
N VAL A 577 -23.54 4.89 10.63
CA VAL A 577 -22.79 5.59 11.68
C VAL A 577 -23.01 5.00 13.09
N GLU A 578 -24.09 4.23 13.27
CA GLU A 578 -24.44 3.61 14.56
C GLU A 578 -23.89 2.19 14.71
N TYR A 579 -23.24 1.64 13.68
CA TYR A 579 -22.74 0.27 13.72
C TYR A 579 -21.45 0.16 14.54
N GLN A 580 -21.49 -0.63 15.62
CA GLN A 580 -20.35 -0.93 16.51
C GLN A 580 -20.13 -2.44 16.56
N PHE A 581 -18.89 -2.94 16.47
CA PHE A 581 -18.65 -4.40 16.46
C PHE A 581 -19.14 -5.04 17.78
N PRO A 582 -19.89 -6.17 17.74
CA PRO A 582 -20.52 -6.77 18.92
C PRO A 582 -19.58 -7.29 20.03
N ASN A 583 -18.26 -7.10 19.91
CA ASN A 583 -17.26 -7.54 20.89
C ASN A 583 -16.26 -6.44 21.30
N GLY A 584 -16.48 -5.18 20.92
CA GLY A 584 -15.79 -4.10 21.60
C GLY A 584 -16.35 -4.03 23.00
N GLU A 585 -15.55 -4.36 24.03
CA GLU A 585 -15.91 -4.04 25.41
C GLU A 585 -16.36 -2.58 25.41
N ALA A 586 -17.56 -2.32 25.92
CA ALA A 586 -18.06 -0.96 26.06
C ALA A 586 -17.12 -0.23 27.03
N SER A 587 -16.05 0.36 26.51
CA SER A 587 -15.25 1.28 27.27
C SER A 587 -16.11 2.53 27.44
N ASP A 588 -16.27 2.98 28.68
CA ASP A 588 -16.96 4.23 29.01
C ASP A 588 -16.31 5.48 28.36
N ASP A 589 -15.17 5.30 27.72
CA ASP A 589 -14.60 6.27 26.80
C ASP A 589 -15.38 6.26 25.48
N MET A 590 -15.98 7.40 25.17
CA MET A 590 -16.67 7.74 23.90
C MET A 590 -15.71 7.78 22.69
N HIS A 591 -14.61 7.02 22.74
CA HIS A 591 -13.53 6.99 21.78
C HIS A 591 -13.66 5.80 20.83
N GLN A 592 -13.69 6.11 19.53
CA GLN A 592 -13.04 5.30 18.49
C GLN A 592 -13.46 3.83 18.41
N THR A 593 -14.74 3.54 18.21
CA THR A 593 -15.06 2.25 17.58
C THR A 593 -14.55 2.31 16.16
N GLU A 594 -13.61 1.45 15.81
CA GLU A 594 -13.12 1.35 14.44
C GLU A 594 -14.33 1.30 13.47
N GLN A 595 -14.39 2.11 12.42
CA GLN A 595 -15.36 1.99 11.32
C GLN A 595 -15.26 0.59 10.74
N VAL A 596 -16.13 -0.25 11.26
CA VAL A 596 -16.11 -1.68 11.00
C VAL A 596 -16.10 -1.95 9.50
N GLU A 597 -15.05 -2.64 9.05
CA GLU A 597 -14.95 -3.15 7.69
C GLU A 597 -16.25 -3.89 7.34
N PRO A 598 -17.00 -3.45 6.31
CA PRO A 598 -18.25 -4.11 5.95
C PRO A 598 -17.95 -5.55 5.53
N ARG A 599 -18.52 -6.53 6.24
CA ARG A 599 -18.36 -7.96 5.94
C ARG A 599 -19.26 -8.37 4.79
N MET A 600 -19.10 -7.70 3.65
CA MET A 600 -19.80 -8.00 2.40
C MET A 600 -19.11 -9.16 1.72
N LEU A 601 -19.75 -10.31 1.76
CA LEU A 601 -19.33 -11.54 1.12
C LEU A 601 -19.90 -11.57 -0.29
N LEU A 602 -19.03 -11.79 -1.27
CA LEU A 602 -19.40 -12.08 -2.65
C LEU A 602 -19.06 -13.54 -2.93
N ASN A 603 -20.07 -14.32 -3.26
CA ASN A 603 -19.92 -15.68 -3.78
C ASN A 603 -20.70 -15.86 -5.08
N VAL A 604 -20.37 -16.95 -5.76
CA VAL A 604 -21.14 -17.44 -6.90
C VAL A 604 -21.67 -18.83 -6.60
N GLN A 605 -22.73 -19.20 -7.30
CA GLN A 605 -23.32 -20.52 -7.24
C GLN A 605 -23.15 -21.22 -8.58
N VAL A 606 -22.63 -22.44 -8.58
CA VAL A 606 -22.48 -23.32 -9.75
C VAL A 606 -23.19 -24.63 -9.44
N ASN A 607 -24.15 -25.03 -10.28
CA ASN A 607 -24.95 -26.24 -10.08
C ASN A 607 -25.59 -26.33 -8.67
N GLN A 608 -26.10 -25.20 -8.15
CA GLN A 608 -26.67 -25.07 -6.80
C GLN A 608 -25.67 -25.26 -5.64
N ILE A 609 -24.37 -25.32 -5.93
CA ILE A 609 -23.31 -25.37 -4.92
C ILE A 609 -22.70 -23.98 -4.79
N ASP A 610 -22.68 -23.46 -3.57
CA ASP A 610 -22.08 -22.17 -3.26
C ASP A 610 -20.57 -22.30 -3.16
N TYR A 611 -19.86 -21.43 -3.87
CA TYR A 611 -18.40 -21.36 -3.84
C TYR A 611 -17.94 -20.51 -2.66
N LEU A 612 -16.66 -20.68 -2.28
CA LEU A 612 -16.08 -19.97 -1.14
C LEU A 612 -16.20 -18.44 -1.37
N PRO A 613 -16.88 -17.70 -0.48
CA PRO A 613 -17.05 -16.27 -0.64
C PRO A 613 -15.72 -15.52 -0.50
N ILE A 614 -15.64 -14.36 -1.16
CA ILE A 614 -14.64 -13.34 -0.87
C ILE A 614 -15.28 -12.18 -0.13
N THR A 615 -14.60 -11.66 0.90
CA THR A 615 -15.00 -10.38 1.47
C THR A 615 -14.55 -9.27 0.54
N LEU A 616 -15.45 -8.35 0.18
CA LEU A 616 -15.12 -7.23 -0.70
C LEU A 616 -14.08 -6.29 -0.10
N SER A 617 -14.09 -6.07 1.22
CA SER A 617 -13.03 -5.32 1.92
C SER A 617 -11.68 -6.02 1.79
N ASN A 618 -11.64 -7.33 1.99
CA ASN A 618 -10.41 -8.13 1.87
C ASN A 618 -9.86 -8.16 0.46
N PHE A 619 -10.73 -8.19 -0.55
CA PHE A 619 -10.33 -8.04 -1.96
C PHE A 619 -9.65 -6.69 -2.24
N LEU A 620 -10.03 -5.65 -1.48
CA LEU A 620 -9.46 -4.31 -1.51
C LEU A 620 -8.33 -4.09 -0.49
N GLY A 621 -7.85 -5.14 0.18
CA GLY A 621 -6.74 -5.05 1.14
C GLY A 621 -7.13 -4.57 2.56
N GLY A 622 -8.39 -4.78 2.94
CA GLY A 622 -8.91 -4.52 4.28
C GLY A 622 -9.60 -3.17 4.45
N GLU A 623 -9.94 -2.46 3.37
CA GLU A 623 -10.80 -1.27 3.47
C GLU A 623 -11.67 -1.13 2.25
N PHE A 624 -12.93 -0.80 2.52
CA PHE A 624 -13.89 -0.51 1.48
C PHE A 624 -14.13 1.02 1.42
N PRO A 625 -13.96 1.68 0.25
CA PRO A 625 -14.13 3.12 0.15
C PRO A 625 -15.56 3.57 0.48
N ASN A 626 -15.69 4.42 1.49
CA ASN A 626 -16.97 4.98 1.92
C ASN A 626 -17.42 6.12 0.99
N ASN A 627 -18.71 6.16 0.70
CA ASN A 627 -19.40 7.21 -0.07
C ASN A 627 -18.79 7.47 -1.46
N LYS A 628 -18.18 6.44 -2.07
CA LYS A 628 -17.51 6.54 -3.36
C LYS A 628 -17.79 5.34 -4.25
N TRP A 629 -17.96 5.61 -5.53
CA TRP A 629 -18.07 4.56 -6.55
C TRP A 629 -16.71 3.92 -6.82
N VAL A 630 -16.68 2.58 -6.80
CA VAL A 630 -15.51 1.75 -7.07
C VAL A 630 -15.90 0.69 -8.09
N ASP A 631 -15.07 0.55 -9.12
CA ASP A 631 -15.15 -0.58 -10.06
C ASP A 631 -14.26 -1.71 -9.55
N LEU A 632 -14.85 -2.86 -9.27
CA LEU A 632 -14.15 -4.08 -8.89
C LEU A 632 -14.13 -5.02 -10.09
N VAL A 633 -12.93 -5.36 -10.56
CA VAL A 633 -12.69 -6.36 -11.59
C VAL A 633 -12.17 -7.62 -10.91
N ILE A 634 -13.02 -8.64 -10.84
CA ILE A 634 -12.82 -9.85 -10.04
C ILE A 634 -12.77 -11.05 -11.01
N PRO A 635 -11.58 -11.57 -11.35
CA PRO A 635 -11.43 -12.77 -12.15
C PRO A 635 -12.14 -13.98 -11.52
N TRP A 636 -12.57 -14.94 -12.34
CA TRP A 636 -13.27 -16.14 -11.83
C TRP A 636 -12.44 -16.96 -10.84
N PHE A 637 -11.13 -17.04 -11.06
CA PHE A 637 -10.24 -17.77 -10.15
C PHE A 637 -10.19 -17.14 -8.74
N ASP A 638 -10.38 -15.82 -8.58
CA ASP A 638 -10.43 -15.17 -7.25
C ASP A 638 -11.72 -15.55 -6.49
N LEU A 639 -12.77 -15.94 -7.21
CA LEU A 639 -14.04 -16.48 -6.70
C LEU A 639 -14.03 -18.01 -6.58
N SER A 640 -12.86 -18.64 -6.70
CA SER A 640 -12.64 -20.09 -6.62
C SER A 640 -13.36 -20.90 -7.70
N VAL A 641 -13.78 -20.27 -8.79
CA VAL A 641 -14.53 -20.88 -9.89
C VAL A 641 -13.57 -21.51 -10.89
N ASN A 642 -13.82 -22.76 -11.28
CA ASN A 642 -12.96 -23.46 -12.23
C ASN A 642 -13.30 -23.10 -13.69
N ASN A 643 -12.42 -23.52 -14.59
CA ASN A 643 -12.69 -23.46 -16.03
C ASN A 643 -13.83 -24.40 -16.39
N ASN A 644 -14.65 -24.02 -17.37
CA ASN A 644 -15.78 -24.79 -17.89
C ASN A 644 -16.96 -24.96 -16.93
N GLU A 645 -17.13 -24.03 -15.99
CA GLU A 645 -18.27 -23.99 -15.08
C GLU A 645 -19.35 -23.01 -15.56
N GLU A 646 -20.59 -23.28 -15.17
CA GLU A 646 -21.75 -22.43 -15.44
C GLU A 646 -22.25 -21.82 -14.13
N ILE A 647 -22.21 -20.49 -14.04
CA ILE A 647 -22.62 -19.75 -12.85
C ILE A 647 -24.13 -19.48 -12.93
N ASN A 648 -24.88 -19.99 -11.96
CA ASN A 648 -26.33 -19.82 -11.85
C ASN A 648 -26.73 -18.57 -11.07
N ALA A 649 -25.88 -18.07 -10.17
CA ALA A 649 -26.19 -16.86 -9.39
C ALA A 649 -24.92 -16.15 -8.89
N ILE A 650 -25.06 -14.83 -8.72
CA ILE A 650 -24.19 -14.02 -7.87
C ILE A 650 -24.93 -13.75 -6.56
N ILE A 651 -24.24 -13.95 -5.45
CA ILE A 651 -24.78 -13.76 -4.12
C ILE A 651 -23.89 -12.74 -3.38
N LEU A 652 -24.53 -11.69 -2.87
CA LEU A 652 -23.95 -10.76 -1.91
C LEU A 652 -24.64 -10.98 -0.56
N SER A 653 -23.86 -11.31 0.45
CA SER A 653 -24.36 -11.64 1.78
C SER A 653 -23.45 -11.02 2.86
N THR A 654 -23.86 -11.14 4.11
CA THR A 654 -22.99 -10.85 5.24
C THR A 654 -23.28 -11.82 6.37
N ASP A 655 -22.26 -12.18 7.15
CA ASP A 655 -22.42 -13.03 8.32
C ASP A 655 -22.70 -12.25 9.61
N ASN A 656 -22.73 -10.90 9.54
CA ASN A 656 -23.07 -10.06 10.69
C ASN A 656 -24.58 -9.75 10.76
N ASP A 657 -25.17 -10.07 11.92
CA ASP A 657 -26.57 -9.83 12.24
C ASP A 657 -26.94 -8.35 12.41
N GLN A 658 -25.97 -7.49 12.71
CA GLN A 658 -26.17 -6.05 12.85
C GLN A 658 -26.18 -5.34 11.49
N TYR A 659 -26.89 -4.21 11.43
CA TYR A 659 -27.00 -3.40 10.22
C TYR A 659 -25.74 -2.55 10.04
N GLN A 660 -24.98 -2.84 8.98
CA GLN A 660 -23.67 -2.25 8.74
C GLN A 660 -23.73 -0.98 7.90
N GLY A 661 -24.71 -0.88 7.00
CA GLY A 661 -24.84 0.23 6.07
C GLY A 661 -25.60 -0.14 4.80
N LYS A 662 -25.47 0.70 3.77
CA LYS A 662 -26.10 0.52 2.47
C LYS A 662 -25.04 0.28 1.40
N LEU A 663 -25.21 -0.74 0.58
CA LEU A 663 -24.43 -0.92 -0.64
C LEU A 663 -25.30 -0.58 -1.85
N HIS A 664 -24.83 0.36 -2.65
CA HIS A 664 -25.40 0.69 -3.95
C HIS A 664 -24.60 0.02 -5.05
N ILE A 665 -25.27 -0.64 -5.99
CA ILE A 665 -24.65 -1.30 -7.13
C ILE A 665 -25.16 -0.64 -8.41
N GLY A 666 -24.24 -0.06 -9.17
CA GLY A 666 -24.54 0.69 -10.39
C GLY A 666 -24.48 -0.16 -11.65
N ARG A 667 -23.64 -1.20 -11.64
CA ARG A 667 -23.38 -2.05 -12.80
C ARG A 667 -22.88 -3.43 -12.36
N ILE A 668 -23.32 -4.46 -13.07
CA ILE A 668 -22.81 -5.83 -12.97
C ILE A 668 -22.64 -6.38 -14.39
N ASN A 669 -21.41 -6.72 -14.76
CA ASN A 669 -21.08 -7.27 -16.08
C ASN A 669 -20.24 -8.54 -15.93
N ALA A 670 -20.54 -9.57 -16.73
CA ALA A 670 -19.55 -10.60 -17.00
C ALA A 670 -18.61 -10.08 -18.08
N ILE A 671 -17.31 -10.12 -17.81
CA ILE A 671 -16.32 -9.44 -18.62
C ILE A 671 -15.47 -10.44 -19.39
N LYS A 672 -15.15 -10.08 -20.63
CA LYS A 672 -14.02 -10.67 -21.35
C LYS A 672 -12.84 -9.73 -21.26
N PHE A 673 -11.68 -10.25 -20.93
CA PHE A 673 -10.44 -9.51 -21.05
C PHE A 673 -10.03 -9.42 -22.53
N ALA A 674 -9.46 -8.28 -22.92
CA ALA A 674 -9.02 -8.04 -24.26
C ALA A 674 -7.86 -8.98 -24.65
N ASP A 675 -7.93 -9.48 -25.88
CA ASP A 675 -6.85 -10.23 -26.49
C ASP A 675 -5.62 -9.34 -26.57
N ARG A 676 -4.43 -9.94 -26.41
CA ARG A 676 -3.19 -9.19 -26.62
C ARG A 676 -3.24 -8.63 -28.04
N PRO A 677 -2.99 -7.32 -28.26
CA PRO A 677 -2.90 -6.80 -29.61
C PRO A 677 -1.88 -7.67 -30.31
N LEU A 678 -2.29 -8.32 -31.40
CA LEU A 678 -1.37 -9.02 -32.27
C LEU A 678 -0.26 -8.01 -32.52
N LYS A 679 0.98 -8.31 -32.09
CA LYS A 679 2.12 -7.51 -32.49
C LYS A 679 1.99 -7.47 -33.99
N LYS A 680 1.57 -6.33 -34.56
CA LYS A 680 1.50 -6.16 -36.00
C LYS A 680 2.88 -6.55 -36.42
N SER A 681 3.03 -7.74 -36.97
CA SER A 681 4.34 -8.24 -37.29
C SER A 681 4.86 -7.14 -38.20
N SER A 682 5.91 -6.45 -37.79
CA SER A 682 6.60 -5.50 -38.63
C SER A 682 7.29 -6.23 -39.80
N ARG A 683 6.71 -7.34 -40.26
CA ARG A 683 6.54 -7.71 -41.67
C ARG A 683 5.73 -6.64 -42.43
N LEU A 684 5.98 -5.35 -42.21
CA LEU A 684 6.21 -4.49 -43.37
C LEU A 684 7.45 -5.08 -44.00
N SER A 685 7.18 -5.96 -44.95
CA SER A 685 8.09 -7.03 -45.32
C SER A 685 9.47 -6.46 -45.65
N ASN A 686 10.53 -7.00 -45.03
CA ASN A 686 11.86 -6.85 -45.63
C ASN A 686 11.90 -7.36 -47.08
N ARG A 687 10.84 -8.04 -47.59
CA ARG A 687 10.65 -8.28 -49.03
C ARG A 687 10.42 -7.01 -49.85
N SER A 688 9.67 -6.02 -49.37
CA SER A 688 9.47 -4.76 -50.11
C SER A 688 10.74 -3.90 -50.10
N LEU A 689 11.51 -3.90 -49.02
CA LEU A 689 12.83 -3.25 -48.99
C LEU A 689 13.92 -4.01 -49.77
N ARG A 690 13.83 -5.34 -49.90
CA ARG A 690 14.72 -6.12 -50.80
C ARG A 690 14.38 -5.99 -52.29
N LEU A 691 13.16 -5.58 -52.64
CA LEU A 691 12.78 -5.29 -54.03
C LEU A 691 13.25 -3.91 -54.51
N ILE A 692 13.55 -2.98 -53.60
CA ILE A 692 14.06 -1.64 -53.97
C ILE A 692 15.41 -1.73 -54.69
N PRO A 693 16.45 -2.45 -54.19
CA PRO A 693 17.72 -2.54 -54.92
C PRO A 693 17.63 -3.34 -56.22
N SER A 694 16.76 -4.34 -56.32
CA SER A 694 16.57 -5.07 -57.59
C SER A 694 15.85 -4.23 -58.63
N LEU A 695 14.84 -3.45 -58.25
CA LEU A 695 14.21 -2.48 -59.15
C LEU A 695 15.19 -1.37 -59.55
N LEU A 696 16.01 -0.85 -58.62
CA LEU A 696 17.03 0.15 -58.92
C LEU A 696 18.05 -0.36 -59.94
N ASN A 697 18.51 -1.61 -59.79
CA ASN A 697 19.43 -2.24 -60.73
C ASN A 697 18.79 -2.41 -62.13
N ILE A 698 17.50 -2.76 -62.21
CA ILE A 698 16.79 -2.84 -63.49
C ILE A 698 16.71 -1.47 -64.16
N TYR A 699 16.39 -0.41 -63.40
CA TYR A 699 16.35 0.96 -63.95
C TYR A 699 17.72 1.43 -64.44
N ILE A 700 18.80 1.12 -63.72
CA ILE A 700 20.17 1.44 -64.14
C ILE A 700 20.52 0.69 -65.44
N PHE A 701 20.18 -0.59 -65.54
CA PHE A 701 20.41 -1.38 -66.77
C PHE A 701 19.64 -0.83 -67.96
N ILE A 702 18.36 -0.49 -67.78
CA ILE A 702 17.53 0.13 -68.83
C ILE A 702 18.13 1.47 -69.25
N PHE A 703 18.57 2.29 -68.31
CA PHE A 703 19.19 3.58 -68.61
C PHE A 703 20.49 3.43 -69.40
N ILE A 704 21.37 2.51 -69.00
CA ILE A 704 22.61 2.20 -69.74
C ILE A 704 22.30 1.68 -71.14
N PHE A 705 21.30 0.82 -71.29
CA PHE A 705 20.91 0.25 -72.59
C PHE A 705 20.37 1.33 -73.53
N ILE A 706 19.47 2.20 -73.05
CA ILE A 706 18.95 3.33 -73.83
C ILE A 706 20.08 4.28 -74.21
N PHE A 707 20.99 4.61 -73.29
CA PHE A 707 22.11 5.50 -73.56
C PHE A 707 23.04 4.97 -74.67
N ASN A 708 23.33 3.67 -74.68
CA ASN A 708 24.12 3.03 -75.74
C ASN A 708 23.39 2.92 -77.09
N LEU A 709 22.06 3.08 -77.13
CA LEU A 709 21.28 3.09 -78.37
C LEU A 709 21.26 4.48 -79.04
N PHE A 710 21.57 5.54 -78.28
CA PHE A 710 21.63 6.92 -78.76
C PHE A 710 23.05 7.39 -79.14
N ILE A 711 24.08 6.65 -78.76
CA ILE A 711 25.46 6.79 -79.27
C ILE A 711 25.61 5.89 -80.47
#